data_AF-A0A8K0LNH1-F1
#
_entry.id   AF-A0A8K0LNH1-F1
#
_cell.length_a   1.000
_cell.length_b   1.000
_cell.length_c   1.000
_cell.angle_alpha   90.00
_cell.angle_beta   90.00
_cell.angle_gamma   90.00
#
_symmetry.space_group_name_H-M   'P 1'
#
loop_
_entity.id
_entity.type
_entity.pdbx_description
1 polymer ?
#
loop_
_entity_poly.entity_id
_entity_poly.type
_entity_poly.pdbx_seq_one_letter_code
_entity_poly.pdbx_strand_id
1 'polypeptide(L)'
;MASQRQDDVLLVGGSARIDNPITIDDGDDDNDVVYIARRARQFEEETRAGQEILRRVASTNRRHAEGARGEESARSEELNIEAQIEEVLEDGVAEVIDLTGDGNRVVPSRAASVRPLASVEDEERELNSFLLGDGSEVRPGLTVELEIPIGKFNSTFVRVKTIVQLRSSSEVEIRGLGLTRIRELEGLLSTNEKRNELVVVEEVRPFSPDHWEREGLVSISPSQIEKLRRMRMTNAPFPQHRFNPDLKKKGRAWLEEHGLLVCRHWYRLLYNSSKRDRPTEHVLRNVTEKEADGDYTASDSIKLIQWRGGKTPGGSHIPGQPGPPVIDLEATASDSPANPPRRVPGQKYTAGDMFCGAGGASRGITRAGLQLVFAVDNWGHAVHTWKSNFPTLRIYHMDAEDFIASEHTSHTVDILHLSPPCQVWSPAHTVAGKNDEENMKALYTCAPLVAKHKPRVFTVEQTFGLTNPKFAAHFHQFLREFTDLGYSIRWGIISLENYGVPQTRKRLTIIGSAPGEALPPFPAPTHNERGTNGLKPWVTARAALAPAARNRDHPLNQPTRAATPPPRLPWNADGLVKTITTSGGMNYHWSGTRDFTRLEYALLQTFPTWHRFEGACVKRQIGNAFPPVVVRTLYEHLVDWLLEQDGFGRDARRAVPLDSVARVHKRTRVPPASPALAPHRLSESVRLLNRAAKMEEDGDDHSMADSVTMGGSSRAQSLVNMRSGSVEMIGATPMVVDEEDPIHLGPIDLTAGEVELGTAWEPMLLD
;
A
#
# COMPACT_ATOMS: atom_id res chain seq x y z
N MET A 1 -41.86 53.70 28.53
CA MET A 1 -42.19 54.64 27.42
C MET A 1 -41.36 54.15 26.22
N ALA A 2 -41.95 53.34 25.33
CA ALA A 2 -42.49 53.75 24.02
C ALA A 2 -41.43 54.51 23.19
N SER A 3 -41.02 54.16 21.96
CA SER A 3 -41.66 53.37 20.91
C SER A 3 -40.65 52.97 19.80
N GLN A 4 -40.88 51.80 19.19
CA GLN A 4 -40.86 51.47 17.75
C GLN A 4 -39.66 51.83 16.81
N ARG A 5 -39.15 50.74 16.20
CA ARG A 5 -38.89 50.44 14.76
C ARG A 5 -38.00 51.39 13.93
N GLN A 6 -36.94 50.86 13.30
CA GLN A 6 -36.95 50.35 11.91
C GLN A 6 -35.61 49.66 11.54
N ASP A 7 -35.65 48.90 10.44
CA ASP A 7 -34.78 47.77 10.09
C ASP A 7 -33.38 48.09 9.50
N ASP A 8 -32.47 47.14 9.75
CA ASP A 8 -31.52 46.46 8.86
C ASP A 8 -30.29 47.11 8.19
N VAL A 9 -29.17 46.39 8.46
CA VAL A 9 -27.98 46.10 7.64
C VAL A 9 -26.90 47.18 7.48
N LEU A 10 -25.78 46.99 8.20
CA LEU A 10 -24.42 47.12 7.64
C LEU A 10 -23.37 46.46 8.55
N LEU A 11 -22.59 45.57 7.94
CA LEU A 11 -21.46 44.81 8.49
C LEU A 11 -20.33 45.76 8.94
N VAL A 12 -19.96 45.66 10.21
CA VAL A 12 -18.71 46.15 10.81
C VAL A 12 -17.90 44.88 11.11
N GLY A 13 -16.70 44.64 10.57
CA GLY A 13 -15.53 45.52 10.59
C GLY A 13 -14.72 45.24 11.86
N GLY A 14 -13.84 44.23 11.85
CA GLY A 14 -13.03 43.90 13.02
C GLY A 14 -11.94 42.86 12.75
N SER A 15 -10.82 43.31 12.17
CA SER A 15 -9.57 42.54 12.11
C SER A 15 -8.89 42.56 13.48
N ALA A 16 -8.56 41.40 14.04
CA ALA A 16 -7.58 41.28 15.11
C ALA A 16 -6.21 40.98 14.48
N ARG A 17 -5.33 41.98 14.48
CA ARG A 17 -3.89 41.84 14.20
C ARG A 17 -3.23 41.12 15.39
N ILE A 18 -2.40 40.11 15.10
CA ILE A 18 -1.33 39.68 15.99
C ILE A 18 -0.05 40.17 15.33
N ASP A 19 0.52 41.23 15.90
CA ASP A 19 1.82 41.77 15.54
C ASP A 19 2.92 40.96 16.22
N ASN A 20 3.83 40.38 15.42
CA ASN A 20 5.23 40.22 15.80
C ASN A 20 6.08 40.19 14.51
N PRO A 21 6.91 41.20 14.25
CA PRO A 21 7.66 41.29 13.00
C PRO A 21 8.87 40.37 13.03
N ILE A 22 8.87 39.37 12.14
CA ILE A 22 10.10 38.74 11.69
C ILE A 22 10.79 39.76 10.79
N THR A 23 11.87 40.37 11.27
CA THR A 23 12.81 41.11 10.43
C THR A 23 13.38 40.16 9.39
N ILE A 24 12.93 40.30 8.15
CA ILE A 24 13.56 39.74 6.97
C ILE A 24 14.68 40.72 6.61
N ASP A 25 15.92 40.22 6.68
CA ASP A 25 17.11 40.94 6.21
C ASP A 25 17.09 40.93 4.68
N ASP A 26 16.98 42.13 4.09
CA ASP A 26 16.91 42.37 2.65
C ASP A 26 18.22 41.97 1.97
N GLY A 27 18.16 40.96 1.10
CA GLY A 27 19.31 40.57 0.27
C GLY A 27 19.00 39.45 -0.71
N ASP A 28 18.56 39.83 -1.91
CA ASP A 28 18.37 39.03 -3.14
C ASP A 28 17.34 37.90 -3.09
N ASP A 29 16.06 38.28 -3.11
CA ASP A 29 14.89 37.39 -3.24
C ASP A 29 14.18 37.48 -4.61
N ASP A 30 14.80 38.08 -5.62
CA ASP A 30 14.14 38.33 -6.91
C ASP A 30 13.93 37.07 -7.76
N ASN A 31 14.73 36.01 -7.58
CA ASN A 31 14.59 34.79 -8.41
C ASN A 31 13.50 33.82 -7.93
N ASP A 32 13.23 33.75 -6.62
CA ASP A 32 12.18 32.88 -6.07
C ASP A 32 10.78 33.51 -6.27
N VAL A 33 10.67 34.84 -6.17
CA VAL A 33 9.43 35.57 -6.48
C VAL A 33 9.09 35.52 -7.98
N VAL A 34 10.09 35.60 -8.87
CA VAL A 34 9.87 35.49 -10.32
C VAL A 34 9.45 34.07 -10.72
N TYR A 35 10.01 33.02 -10.08
CA TYR A 35 9.58 31.64 -10.29
C TYR A 35 8.13 31.42 -9.81
N ILE A 36 7.78 31.89 -8.61
CA ILE A 36 6.42 31.80 -8.05
C ILE A 36 5.42 32.58 -8.91
N ALA A 37 5.75 33.79 -9.36
CA ALA A 37 4.89 34.61 -10.20
C ALA A 37 4.71 34.04 -11.63
N ARG A 38 5.74 33.37 -12.17
CA ARG A 38 5.66 32.67 -13.45
C ARG A 38 4.80 31.41 -13.34
N ARG A 39 4.89 30.69 -12.21
CA ARG A 39 4.08 29.50 -11.94
C ARG A 39 2.62 29.86 -11.65
N ALA A 40 2.35 30.96 -10.95
CA ALA A 40 1.00 31.47 -10.71
C ALA A 40 0.29 31.87 -12.02
N ARG A 41 1.00 32.51 -12.95
CA ARG A 41 0.46 32.84 -14.29
C ARG A 41 0.18 31.60 -15.13
N GLN A 42 1.09 30.62 -15.12
CA GLN A 42 0.88 29.35 -15.79
C GLN A 42 -0.32 28.57 -15.20
N PHE A 43 -0.47 28.59 -13.89
CA PHE A 43 -1.62 28.01 -13.19
C PHE A 43 -2.94 28.71 -13.54
N GLU A 44 -2.96 30.04 -13.68
CA GLU A 44 -4.14 30.78 -14.15
C GLU A 44 -4.51 30.46 -15.60
N GLU A 45 -3.52 30.27 -16.49
CA GLU A 45 -3.75 29.88 -17.89
C GLU A 45 -4.26 28.43 -18.01
N GLU A 46 -3.68 27.50 -17.25
CA GLU A 46 -4.13 26.10 -17.17
C GLU A 46 -5.53 25.99 -16.56
N THR A 47 -5.82 26.79 -15.52
CA THR A 47 -7.17 26.88 -14.93
C THR A 47 -8.19 27.46 -15.90
N ARG A 48 -7.80 28.47 -16.69
CA ARG A 48 -8.67 29.07 -17.72
C ARG A 48 -8.95 28.09 -18.86
N ALA A 49 -7.95 27.32 -19.29
CA ALA A 49 -8.11 26.25 -20.28
C ALA A 49 -9.03 25.13 -19.75
N GLY A 50 -8.86 24.72 -18.49
CA GLY A 50 -9.73 23.75 -17.82
C GLY A 50 -11.18 24.24 -17.70
N GLN A 51 -11.39 25.52 -17.36
CA GLN A 51 -12.71 26.14 -17.32
C GLN A 51 -13.37 26.22 -18.71
N GLU A 52 -12.60 26.43 -19.78
CA GLU A 52 -13.11 26.45 -21.15
C GLU A 52 -13.52 25.06 -21.64
N ILE A 53 -12.76 24.02 -21.27
CA ILE A 53 -13.13 22.61 -21.50
C ILE A 53 -14.41 22.27 -20.72
N LEU A 54 -14.52 22.68 -19.46
CA LEU A 54 -15.73 22.50 -18.64
C LEU A 54 -16.94 23.24 -19.22
N ARG A 55 -16.78 24.45 -19.76
CA ARG A 55 -17.86 25.15 -20.48
C ARG A 55 -18.31 24.40 -21.72
N ARG A 56 -17.38 23.81 -22.48
CA ARG A 56 -17.71 22.98 -23.66
C ARG A 56 -18.46 21.71 -23.27
N VAL A 57 -18.02 21.01 -22.22
CA VAL A 57 -18.69 19.82 -21.68
C VAL A 57 -20.07 20.17 -21.13
N ALA A 58 -20.20 21.25 -20.35
CA ALA A 58 -21.48 21.73 -19.83
C ALA A 58 -22.43 22.18 -20.95
N SER A 59 -21.93 22.79 -22.03
CA SER A 59 -22.73 23.18 -23.21
C SER A 59 -23.22 21.98 -24.02
N THR A 60 -22.50 20.85 -23.94
CA THR A 60 -22.88 19.59 -24.58
C THR A 60 -23.93 18.89 -23.73
N ASN A 61 -23.75 18.86 -22.41
CA ASN A 61 -24.73 18.30 -21.46
C ASN A 61 -26.04 19.10 -21.41
N ARG A 62 -26.00 20.43 -21.57
CA ARG A 62 -27.21 21.27 -21.63
C ARG A 62 -28.06 20.96 -22.88
N ARG A 63 -27.42 20.66 -24.02
CA ARG A 63 -28.09 20.20 -25.24
C ARG A 63 -28.71 18.80 -25.09
N HIS A 64 -28.16 17.95 -24.23
CA HIS A 64 -28.73 16.65 -23.89
C HIS A 64 -29.87 16.75 -22.85
N ALA A 65 -29.77 17.66 -21.88
CA ALA A 65 -30.76 17.88 -20.84
C ALA A 65 -32.03 18.62 -21.35
N GLU A 66 -31.90 19.52 -22.34
CA GLU A 66 -33.05 20.20 -22.95
C GLU A 66 -33.98 19.25 -23.74
N GLY A 67 -33.57 18.02 -24.01
CA GLY A 67 -34.37 16.97 -24.64
C GLY A 67 -35.23 16.12 -23.70
N ALA A 68 -35.08 16.25 -22.38
CA ALA A 68 -35.80 15.42 -21.40
C ALA A 68 -36.46 16.28 -20.32
N ARG A 69 -37.77 16.52 -20.45
CA ARG A 69 -38.59 17.14 -19.39
C ARG A 69 -39.42 16.08 -18.68
N GLY A 70 -39.20 15.93 -17.37
CA GLY A 70 -40.03 15.14 -16.45
C GLY A 70 -39.41 15.08 -15.05
N GLU A 71 -39.92 15.90 -14.12
CA GLU A 71 -39.44 16.04 -12.74
C GLU A 71 -39.92 14.88 -11.85
N GLU A 72 -39.05 13.87 -11.68
CA GLU A 72 -38.89 13.04 -10.47
C GLU A 72 -37.62 12.14 -10.55
N SER A 73 -36.88 12.17 -11.67
CA SER A 73 -35.68 11.38 -11.94
C SER A 73 -34.35 11.99 -11.43
N ALA A 74 -34.35 13.27 -11.04
CA ALA A 74 -33.11 14.04 -10.87
C ALA A 74 -32.16 13.54 -9.75
N ARG A 75 -32.68 12.91 -8.67
CA ARG A 75 -31.82 12.33 -7.61
C ARG A 75 -31.23 10.97 -7.96
N SER A 76 -31.83 10.26 -8.92
CA SER A 76 -31.37 8.94 -9.35
C SER A 76 -30.39 9.05 -10.52
N GLU A 77 -30.51 10.11 -11.32
CA GLU A 77 -29.60 10.38 -12.45
C GLU A 77 -28.27 11.00 -12.03
N GLU A 78 -28.22 11.87 -11.01
CA GLU A 78 -26.93 12.39 -10.48
C GLU A 78 -26.02 11.26 -9.96
N LEU A 79 -26.60 10.20 -9.37
CA LEU A 79 -25.88 9.01 -8.89
C LEU A 79 -25.47 8.04 -10.02
N ASN A 80 -26.10 8.15 -11.19
CA ASN A 80 -25.83 7.29 -12.36
C ASN A 80 -24.64 7.82 -13.18
N ILE A 81 -24.40 9.14 -13.12
CA ILE A 81 -23.29 9.82 -13.78
C ILE A 81 -21.95 9.52 -13.09
N GLU A 82 -21.92 9.43 -11.75
CA GLU A 82 -20.71 9.14 -10.97
C GLU A 82 -20.05 7.80 -11.35
N ALA A 83 -20.85 6.78 -11.66
CA ALA A 83 -20.37 5.45 -11.99
C ALA A 83 -19.94 5.31 -13.47
N GLN A 84 -20.53 6.11 -14.38
CA GLN A 84 -20.07 6.21 -15.77
C GLN A 84 -18.77 7.01 -15.89
N ILE A 85 -18.54 7.98 -14.99
CA ILE A 85 -17.29 8.74 -14.89
C ILE A 85 -16.12 7.84 -14.48
N GLU A 86 -16.32 6.90 -13.56
CA GLU A 86 -15.28 5.94 -13.15
C GLU A 86 -14.84 5.04 -14.33
N GLU A 87 -15.78 4.64 -15.20
CA GLU A 87 -15.53 3.83 -16.40
C GLU A 87 -14.80 4.62 -17.51
N VAL A 88 -15.20 5.87 -17.78
CA VAL A 88 -14.54 6.76 -18.76
C VAL A 88 -13.16 7.21 -18.27
N LEU A 89 -12.97 7.39 -16.96
CA LEU A 89 -11.66 7.68 -16.37
C LEU A 89 -10.77 6.42 -16.33
N GLU A 90 -11.30 5.21 -16.19
CA GLU A 90 -10.49 3.99 -16.29
C GLU A 90 -9.90 3.80 -17.70
N ASP A 91 -10.67 4.08 -18.75
CA ASP A 91 -10.21 4.00 -20.14
C ASP A 91 -9.38 5.24 -20.55
N GLY A 92 -9.71 6.44 -20.06
CA GLY A 92 -8.99 7.69 -20.37
C GLY A 92 -7.71 7.95 -19.56
N VAL A 93 -7.60 7.47 -18.32
CA VAL A 93 -6.40 7.63 -17.47
C VAL A 93 -5.31 6.62 -17.85
N ALA A 94 -5.66 5.57 -18.61
CA ALA A 94 -4.69 4.70 -19.24
C ALA A 94 -3.88 5.44 -20.32
N GLU A 95 -4.53 6.32 -21.11
CA GLU A 95 -3.89 7.08 -22.20
C GLU A 95 -3.44 8.50 -21.82
N VAL A 96 -3.98 9.12 -20.77
CA VAL A 96 -3.68 10.52 -20.38
C VAL A 96 -3.00 10.61 -19.01
N ILE A 97 -1.90 9.88 -18.83
CA ILE A 97 -0.86 10.29 -17.87
C ILE A 97 0.38 10.53 -18.70
N ASP A 98 0.39 11.72 -19.29
CA ASP A 98 1.60 12.37 -19.75
C ASP A 98 2.24 13.08 -18.54
N LEU A 99 3.47 12.67 -18.20
CA LEU A 99 4.30 13.34 -17.19
C LEU A 99 5.31 14.30 -17.85
N THR A 100 5.18 14.64 -19.13
CA THR A 100 6.01 15.66 -19.77
C THR A 100 5.31 17.00 -19.80
N GLY A 101 5.67 17.87 -18.87
CA GLY A 101 5.47 19.31 -19.05
C GLY A 101 6.39 19.79 -20.17
N ASP A 102 5.92 19.72 -21.42
CA ASP A 102 6.61 20.28 -22.58
C ASP A 102 6.53 21.82 -22.56
N GLY A 103 7.52 22.43 -21.90
CA GLY A 103 7.91 23.81 -22.13
C GLY A 103 9.06 23.84 -23.13
N ASN A 104 8.73 24.06 -24.40
CA ASN A 104 9.60 24.21 -25.57
C ASN A 104 11.03 24.74 -25.23
N ARG A 105 11.99 23.82 -25.08
CA ARG A 105 13.43 24.10 -25.15
C ARG A 105 14.01 23.16 -26.19
N VAL A 106 14.44 23.71 -27.31
CA VAL A 106 15.17 22.99 -28.36
C VAL A 106 16.47 22.47 -27.74
N VAL A 107 16.46 21.20 -27.32
CA VAL A 107 17.68 20.45 -26.99
C VAL A 107 18.08 19.71 -28.26
N PRO A 108 19.30 19.89 -28.79
CA PRO A 108 19.74 19.13 -29.96
C PRO A 108 19.79 17.65 -29.58
N SER A 109 18.96 16.86 -30.24
CA SER A 109 18.88 15.41 -30.06
C SER A 109 20.20 14.75 -30.47
N ARG A 110 21.07 14.50 -29.50
CA ARG A 110 21.99 13.37 -29.49
C ARG A 110 21.81 12.65 -28.17
N ALA A 111 20.66 11.97 -28.04
CA ALA A 111 20.49 10.94 -27.03
C ALA A 111 21.56 9.87 -27.27
N ALA A 112 22.49 9.72 -26.32
CA ALA A 112 23.34 8.55 -26.27
C ALA A 112 22.41 7.34 -26.13
N SER A 113 22.45 6.44 -27.11
CA SER A 113 21.64 5.22 -27.11
C SER A 113 21.95 4.39 -25.87
N VAL A 114 20.99 4.25 -24.97
CA VAL A 114 21.02 3.18 -23.95
C VAL A 114 20.80 1.88 -24.72
N ARG A 115 21.87 1.12 -24.97
CA ARG A 115 21.76 -0.21 -25.58
C ARG A 115 21.15 -1.17 -24.55
N PRO A 116 20.08 -1.90 -24.89
CA PRO A 116 19.69 -3.07 -24.12
C PRO A 116 20.84 -4.08 -24.19
N LEU A 117 21.27 -4.65 -23.05
CA LEU A 117 22.25 -5.72 -23.02
C LEU A 117 21.73 -6.90 -23.86
N ALA A 118 22.28 -7.06 -25.07
CA ALA A 118 22.14 -8.27 -25.84
C ALA A 118 23.02 -9.37 -25.21
N SER A 119 22.52 -10.60 -25.27
CA SER A 119 23.08 -11.83 -24.74
C SER A 119 24.39 -12.25 -25.40
N VAL A 120 25.47 -11.53 -25.11
CA VAL A 120 26.85 -12.00 -25.24
C VAL A 120 27.42 -11.91 -23.84
N GLU A 121 27.90 -13.02 -23.28
CA GLU A 121 28.76 -13.00 -22.09
C GLU A 121 30.06 -12.28 -22.49
N ASP A 122 30.01 -10.94 -22.57
CA ASP A 122 31.21 -10.13 -22.68
C ASP A 122 32.01 -10.38 -21.40
N GLU A 123 33.16 -11.03 -21.53
CA GLU A 123 34.06 -11.26 -20.42
C GLU A 123 34.48 -9.89 -19.83
N GLU A 124 33.87 -9.48 -18.73
CA GLU A 124 34.21 -8.22 -18.06
C GLU A 124 35.47 -8.43 -17.20
N ARG A 125 36.37 -7.45 -17.19
CA ARG A 125 37.49 -7.40 -16.25
C ARG A 125 37.27 -6.28 -15.24
N GLU A 126 37.15 -6.62 -13.97
CA GLU A 126 37.08 -5.63 -12.90
C GLU A 126 38.45 -4.95 -12.68
N LEU A 127 38.42 -3.63 -12.50
CA LEU A 127 39.57 -2.78 -12.26
C LEU A 127 39.49 -2.21 -10.83
N ASN A 128 40.62 -2.17 -10.14
CA ASN A 128 40.71 -1.55 -8.81
C ASN A 128 40.63 -0.01 -8.87
N SER A 129 41.08 0.56 -9.99
CA SER A 129 41.08 2.01 -10.21
C SER A 129 41.15 2.38 -11.68
N PHE A 130 40.84 3.64 -11.98
CA PHE A 130 40.96 4.24 -13.32
C PHE A 130 41.48 5.68 -13.22
N LEU A 131 42.44 6.06 -14.08
CA LEU A 131 42.97 7.42 -14.15
C LEU A 131 42.21 8.25 -15.18
N LEU A 132 41.67 9.38 -14.73
CA LEU A 132 41.01 10.37 -15.59
C LEU A 132 42.03 11.21 -16.36
N GLY A 133 41.55 11.91 -17.40
CA GLY A 133 42.41 12.73 -18.27
C GLY A 133 43.07 13.92 -17.57
N ASP A 134 42.53 14.36 -16.42
CA ASP A 134 43.09 15.40 -15.55
C ASP A 134 44.13 14.87 -14.54
N GLY A 135 44.38 13.55 -14.52
CA GLY A 135 45.28 12.88 -13.59
C GLY A 135 44.61 12.43 -12.28
N SER A 136 43.32 12.71 -12.08
CA SER A 136 42.57 12.23 -10.91
C SER A 136 42.31 10.73 -10.98
N GLU A 137 42.42 10.02 -9.86
CA GLU A 137 42.18 8.58 -9.79
C GLU A 137 40.81 8.25 -9.21
N VAL A 138 40.01 7.49 -9.95
CA VAL A 138 38.71 6.98 -9.52
C VAL A 138 38.86 5.56 -8.98
N ARG A 139 38.22 5.27 -7.84
CA ARG A 139 38.23 3.98 -7.15
C ARG A 139 36.84 3.66 -6.59
N PRO A 140 36.49 2.36 -6.39
CA PRO A 140 35.31 1.97 -5.61
C PRO A 140 35.24 2.71 -4.27
N GLY A 141 34.04 3.20 -3.93
CA GLY A 141 33.80 4.01 -2.74
C GLY A 141 34.00 5.51 -2.91
N LEU A 142 34.58 6.00 -4.02
CA LEU A 142 34.59 7.44 -4.31
C LEU A 142 33.26 7.92 -4.86
N THR A 143 32.98 9.21 -4.71
CA THR A 143 31.83 9.87 -5.32
C THR A 143 32.31 10.80 -6.42
N VAL A 144 31.71 10.67 -7.60
CA VAL A 144 31.95 11.53 -8.76
C VAL A 144 30.73 12.40 -9.03
N GLU A 145 30.95 13.61 -9.51
CA GLU A 145 29.93 14.51 -10.05
C GLU A 145 29.96 14.45 -11.59
N LEU A 146 28.79 14.47 -12.19
CA LEU A 146 28.60 14.34 -13.63
C LEU A 146 28.36 15.70 -14.26
N GLU A 147 28.95 15.91 -15.44
CA GLU A 147 28.69 17.11 -16.25
C GLU A 147 27.23 17.14 -16.75
N ILE A 148 26.69 15.97 -17.11
CA ILE A 148 25.32 15.82 -17.61
C ILE A 148 24.54 14.93 -16.63
N PRO A 149 23.42 15.40 -16.07
CA PRO A 149 22.56 14.59 -15.22
C PRO A 149 22.01 13.36 -15.96
N ILE A 150 21.82 12.27 -15.24
CA ILE A 150 21.30 11.01 -15.79
C ILE A 150 20.04 10.54 -15.05
N GLY A 151 19.22 9.75 -15.74
CA GLY A 151 18.02 9.14 -15.17
C GLY A 151 16.87 10.13 -14.92
N LYS A 152 15.75 9.61 -14.39
CA LYS A 152 14.49 10.38 -14.24
C LYS A 152 14.57 11.52 -13.22
N PHE A 153 15.45 11.42 -12.23
CA PHE A 153 15.54 12.37 -11.10
C PHE A 153 16.80 13.25 -11.16
N ASN A 154 17.32 13.49 -12.36
CA ASN A 154 18.51 14.32 -12.59
C ASN A 154 19.68 13.91 -11.68
N SER A 155 19.99 12.61 -11.63
CA SER A 155 21.12 12.11 -10.84
C SER A 155 22.40 12.75 -11.37
N THR A 156 22.99 13.59 -10.53
CA THR A 156 24.20 14.39 -10.83
C THR A 156 25.44 13.80 -10.19
N PHE A 157 25.27 12.78 -9.34
CA PHE A 157 26.38 12.10 -8.67
C PHE A 157 26.30 10.61 -8.84
N VAL A 158 27.46 9.97 -8.82
CA VAL A 158 27.57 8.51 -8.75
C VAL A 158 28.54 8.12 -7.63
N ARG A 159 28.09 7.27 -6.70
CA ARG A 159 28.97 6.59 -5.74
C ARG A 159 29.47 5.33 -6.39
N VAL A 160 30.75 5.30 -6.75
CA VAL A 160 31.38 4.21 -7.50
C VAL A 160 31.32 2.92 -6.70
N LYS A 161 30.81 1.85 -7.32
CA LYS A 161 30.75 0.50 -6.74
C LYS A 161 31.76 -0.43 -7.39
N THR A 162 31.82 -0.42 -8.71
CA THR A 162 32.77 -1.23 -9.48
C THR A 162 33.20 -0.46 -10.73
N ILE A 163 34.37 -0.81 -11.24
CA ILE A 163 34.93 -0.29 -12.49
C ILE A 163 35.22 -1.50 -13.35
N VAL A 164 34.64 -1.57 -14.54
CA VAL A 164 34.78 -2.73 -15.42
C VAL A 164 35.35 -2.31 -16.76
N GLN A 165 36.21 -3.16 -17.31
CA GLN A 165 36.66 -3.05 -18.69
C GLN A 165 35.99 -4.14 -19.52
N LEU A 166 35.29 -3.73 -20.58
CA LEU A 166 34.68 -4.64 -21.53
C LEU A 166 35.77 -5.26 -22.40
N ARG A 167 35.92 -6.59 -22.42
CA ARG A 167 36.97 -7.22 -23.27
C ARG A 167 36.70 -7.10 -24.76
N SER A 168 35.45 -6.93 -25.16
CA SER A 168 35.04 -6.79 -26.56
C SER A 168 35.48 -5.44 -27.16
N SER A 169 35.33 -4.34 -26.42
CA SER A 169 35.66 -2.98 -26.89
C SER A 169 36.89 -2.35 -26.24
N SER A 170 37.45 -2.96 -25.18
CA SER A 170 38.44 -2.36 -24.27
C SER A 170 37.97 -1.07 -23.58
N GLU A 171 36.70 -0.70 -23.72
CA GLU A 171 36.10 0.46 -23.07
C GLU A 171 35.95 0.21 -21.57
N VAL A 172 36.09 1.28 -20.80
CA VAL A 172 35.92 1.25 -19.35
C VAL A 172 34.57 1.84 -19.00
N GLU A 173 33.82 1.11 -18.17
CA GLU A 173 32.58 1.57 -17.56
C GLU A 173 32.75 1.69 -16.06
N ILE A 174 32.20 2.77 -15.49
CA ILE A 174 32.12 2.98 -14.06
C ILE A 174 30.67 2.72 -13.66
N ARG A 175 30.46 1.76 -12.75
CA ARG A 175 29.13 1.38 -12.27
C ARG A 175 28.97 1.76 -10.81
N GLY A 176 27.85 2.38 -10.46
CA GLY A 176 27.65 2.89 -9.11
C GLY A 176 26.20 3.24 -8.77
N LEU A 177 26.02 3.76 -7.56
CA LEU A 177 24.72 4.26 -7.09
C LEU A 177 24.51 5.65 -7.67
N GLY A 178 23.43 5.86 -8.40
CA GLY A 178 23.01 7.19 -8.83
C GLY A 178 22.48 7.97 -7.63
N LEU A 179 22.97 9.20 -7.43
CA LEU A 179 22.47 10.09 -6.39
C LEU A 179 22.05 11.43 -6.98
N THR A 180 20.99 11.96 -6.39
CA THR A 180 20.48 13.30 -6.70
C THR A 180 20.33 14.09 -5.41
N ARG A 181 20.21 15.42 -5.53
CA ARG A 181 19.88 16.25 -4.36
C ARG A 181 18.42 16.05 -3.99
N ILE A 182 18.12 16.05 -2.69
CA ILE A 182 16.76 15.80 -2.21
C ILE A 182 15.70 16.79 -2.76
N ARG A 183 16.12 17.98 -3.21
CA ARG A 183 15.25 18.97 -3.85
C ARG A 183 14.65 18.49 -5.18
N GLU A 184 15.31 17.54 -5.84
CA GLU A 184 14.82 16.94 -7.09
C GLU A 184 13.71 15.91 -6.84
N LEU A 185 13.40 15.55 -5.58
CA LEU A 185 12.31 14.63 -5.22
C LEU A 185 10.95 15.32 -5.02
N GLU A 186 10.71 16.46 -5.68
CA GLU A 186 9.39 17.10 -5.77
C GLU A 186 8.64 17.29 -4.42
N GLY A 187 9.37 17.50 -3.32
CA GLY A 187 8.79 17.73 -1.99
C GLY A 187 8.55 16.48 -1.13
N LEU A 188 8.97 15.28 -1.57
CA LEU A 188 8.88 14.04 -0.77
C LEU A 188 9.74 14.07 0.51
N LEU A 189 10.75 14.92 0.55
CA LEU A 189 11.62 15.14 1.71
C LEU A 189 11.70 16.64 2.00
N SER A 190 11.76 17.01 3.28
CA SER A 190 12.03 18.40 3.68
C SER A 190 13.40 18.86 3.17
N THR A 191 13.44 20.06 2.58
CA THR A 191 14.66 20.65 1.98
C THR A 191 15.25 21.80 2.79
N ASN A 192 14.55 22.26 3.83
CA ASN A 192 14.99 23.36 4.68
C ASN A 192 16.39 23.08 5.25
N GLU A 193 17.33 24.01 5.00
CA GLU A 193 18.76 23.91 5.38
C GLU A 193 19.58 22.75 4.77
N LYS A 194 19.00 21.95 3.88
CA LYS A 194 19.57 20.67 3.39
C LYS A 194 20.10 20.78 1.96
N ARG A 195 21.01 21.74 1.71
CA ARG A 195 21.52 22.07 0.36
C ARG A 195 22.29 20.94 -0.33
N ASN A 196 23.17 20.26 0.41
CA ASN A 196 23.99 19.14 -0.07
C ASN A 196 23.53 17.79 0.49
N GLU A 197 22.26 17.71 0.85
CA GLU A 197 21.63 16.43 1.15
C GLU A 197 21.29 15.71 -0.15
N LEU A 198 21.75 14.47 -0.22
CA LEU A 198 21.56 13.57 -1.33
C LEU A 198 20.64 12.42 -0.94
N VAL A 199 20.08 11.81 -1.96
CA VAL A 199 19.30 10.58 -1.91
C VAL A 199 19.80 9.67 -3.01
N VAL A 200 19.99 8.39 -2.69
CA VAL A 200 20.24 7.36 -3.71
C VAL A 200 18.93 7.12 -4.45
N VAL A 201 18.96 7.15 -5.79
CA VAL A 201 17.81 6.83 -6.63
C VAL A 201 18.09 5.55 -7.37
N GLU A 202 17.21 4.57 -7.19
CA GLU A 202 17.40 3.21 -7.71
C GLU A 202 16.15 2.77 -8.50
N GLU A 203 16.33 2.48 -9.78
CA GLU A 203 15.27 1.95 -10.63
C GLU A 203 15.47 0.43 -10.80
N VAL A 204 14.62 -0.36 -10.16
CA VAL A 204 14.70 -1.82 -10.17
C VAL A 204 13.66 -2.36 -11.15
N ARG A 205 14.15 -2.98 -12.22
CA ARG A 205 13.35 -3.61 -13.27
C ARG A 205 13.62 -5.11 -13.21
N PRO A 206 12.59 -5.95 -13.09
CA PRO A 206 12.78 -7.40 -13.02
C PRO A 206 13.21 -7.91 -14.41
N PHE A 207 14.51 -7.93 -14.68
CA PHE A 207 15.05 -8.55 -15.89
C PHE A 207 16.31 -9.36 -15.57
N SER A 208 16.15 -10.67 -15.79
CA SER A 208 17.09 -11.78 -15.69
C SER A 208 17.63 -12.13 -14.27
N PRO A 209 17.33 -13.34 -13.75
CA PRO A 209 17.83 -13.86 -12.46
C PRO A 209 19.36 -13.86 -12.29
N ASP A 210 20.12 -13.70 -13.38
CA ASP A 210 21.56 -13.89 -13.41
C ASP A 210 22.36 -12.64 -13.01
N HIS A 211 21.72 -11.49 -12.78
CA HIS A 211 22.39 -10.20 -12.57
C HIS A 211 21.81 -9.32 -11.45
N TRP A 212 21.22 -9.91 -10.40
CA TRP A 212 20.58 -9.15 -9.31
C TRP A 212 21.53 -8.15 -8.60
N GLU A 213 22.85 -8.43 -8.53
CA GLU A 213 23.85 -7.50 -7.97
C GLU A 213 24.07 -6.23 -8.81
N ARG A 214 23.58 -6.23 -10.05
CA ARG A 214 23.67 -5.12 -11.02
C ARG A 214 22.36 -4.35 -11.17
N GLU A 215 21.24 -4.90 -10.67
CA GLU A 215 19.95 -4.25 -10.77
C GLU A 215 19.95 -2.96 -9.95
N GLY A 216 19.61 -1.83 -10.58
CA GLY A 216 19.55 -0.52 -9.93
C GLY A 216 20.83 0.32 -9.96
N LEU A 217 21.97 -0.23 -10.41
CA LEU A 217 23.19 0.55 -10.63
C LEU A 217 23.11 1.34 -11.95
N VAL A 218 23.71 2.54 -11.95
CA VAL A 218 23.93 3.32 -13.17
C VAL A 218 25.33 3.02 -13.72
N SER A 219 25.44 2.90 -15.05
CA SER A 219 26.72 2.78 -15.77
C SER A 219 27.03 4.11 -16.46
N ILE A 220 28.26 4.61 -16.28
CA ILE A 220 28.75 5.84 -16.90
C ILE A 220 30.12 5.61 -17.54
N SER A 221 30.42 6.37 -18.59
CA SER A 221 31.77 6.48 -19.14
C SER A 221 32.63 7.39 -18.25
N PRO A 222 33.94 7.11 -18.09
CA PRO A 222 34.86 8.02 -17.42
C PRO A 222 34.86 9.45 -17.99
N SER A 223 34.51 9.63 -19.28
CA SER A 223 34.41 10.94 -19.92
C SER A 223 33.24 11.81 -19.42
N GLN A 224 32.28 11.22 -18.70
CA GLN A 224 31.12 11.95 -18.15
C GLN A 224 31.41 12.54 -16.76
N ILE A 225 32.56 12.22 -16.17
CA ILE A 225 32.95 12.68 -14.84
C ILE A 225 33.51 14.09 -14.95
N GLU A 226 32.86 15.04 -14.27
CA GLU A 226 33.35 16.42 -14.15
C GLU A 226 34.43 16.50 -13.06
N LYS A 227 34.15 15.97 -11.87
CA LYS A 227 35.07 16.04 -10.71
C LYS A 227 34.77 15.03 -9.62
N LEU A 228 35.75 14.81 -8.75
CA LEU A 228 35.60 14.05 -7.51
C LEU A 228 34.94 14.89 -6.40
N ARG A 229 34.04 14.28 -5.64
CA ARG A 229 33.34 14.92 -4.52
C ARG A 229 33.50 14.11 -3.23
N ARG A 230 33.65 14.80 -2.11
CA ARG A 230 33.60 14.18 -0.78
C ARG A 230 32.15 13.99 -0.37
N MET A 231 31.79 12.76 -0.04
CA MET A 231 30.45 12.39 0.40
C MET A 231 30.51 11.46 1.62
N ARG A 232 29.56 11.62 2.53
CA ARG A 232 29.29 10.69 3.63
C ARG A 232 27.92 10.05 3.47
N MET A 233 27.84 8.75 3.65
CA MET A 233 26.59 8.04 3.83
C MET A 233 26.35 7.82 5.32
N THR A 234 25.17 8.19 5.84
CA THR A 234 24.87 8.10 7.27
C THR A 234 23.40 7.77 7.50
N ASN A 235 23.11 7.03 8.57
CA ASN A 235 21.75 6.81 9.05
C ASN A 235 21.39 7.67 10.27
N ALA A 236 22.28 8.59 10.67
CA ALA A 236 22.08 9.52 11.78
C ALA A 236 21.12 10.66 11.40
N PRO A 237 20.30 11.17 12.33
CA PRO A 237 19.34 12.23 12.03
C PRO A 237 20.04 13.53 11.66
N PHE A 238 19.44 14.31 10.76
CA PHE A 238 19.87 15.69 10.53
C PHE A 238 19.70 16.51 11.83
N PRO A 239 20.61 17.43 12.20
CA PRO A 239 21.76 17.94 11.44
C PRO A 239 23.10 17.20 11.61
N GLN A 240 23.13 16.02 12.23
CA GLN A 240 24.40 15.33 12.53
C GLN A 240 25.20 15.02 11.26
N HIS A 241 26.52 15.19 11.28
CA HIS A 241 27.42 14.97 10.12
C HIS A 241 27.22 15.86 8.89
N ARG A 242 26.36 16.90 8.97
CA ARG A 242 26.25 17.93 7.92
C ARG A 242 27.54 18.75 7.77
N PHE A 243 27.62 19.58 6.73
CA PHE A 243 28.72 20.52 6.53
C PHE A 243 28.85 21.53 7.70
N ASN A 244 30.05 22.09 7.92
CA ASN A 244 30.26 23.08 8.98
C ASN A 244 29.36 24.33 8.75
N PRO A 245 28.45 24.69 9.67
CA PRO A 245 27.58 25.85 9.54
C PRO A 245 28.29 27.18 9.27
N ASP A 246 29.52 27.37 9.76
CA ASP A 246 30.30 28.58 9.51
C ASP A 246 30.59 28.81 8.02
N LEU A 247 30.58 27.73 7.22
CA LEU A 247 30.76 27.80 5.77
C LEU A 247 29.57 28.45 5.07
N LYS A 248 28.41 28.65 5.74
CA LYS A 248 27.31 29.47 5.20
C LYS A 248 27.76 30.89 4.84
N LYS A 249 28.76 31.43 5.53
CA LYS A 249 29.35 32.75 5.25
C LYS A 249 30.00 32.85 3.87
N LYS A 250 30.39 31.73 3.26
CA LYS A 250 30.97 31.68 1.90
C LYS A 250 29.91 31.76 0.78
N GLY A 251 28.62 31.80 1.15
CA GLY A 251 27.52 31.89 0.21
C GLY A 251 26.96 30.52 -0.20
N ARG A 252 25.71 30.54 -0.69
CA ARG A 252 24.95 29.34 -1.05
C ARG A 252 25.60 28.57 -2.21
N ALA A 253 26.02 29.26 -3.27
CA ALA A 253 26.64 28.65 -4.45
C ALA A 253 27.94 27.92 -4.10
N TRP A 254 28.80 28.55 -3.30
CA TRP A 254 30.06 27.94 -2.85
C TRP A 254 29.81 26.66 -2.06
N LEU A 255 28.81 26.66 -1.17
CA LEU A 255 28.42 25.48 -0.42
C LEU A 255 27.96 24.34 -1.35
N GLU A 256 27.15 24.60 -2.36
CA GLU A 256 26.67 23.55 -3.27
C GLU A 256 27.79 22.92 -4.10
N GLU A 257 28.74 23.75 -4.52
CA GLU A 257 29.87 23.35 -5.36
C GLU A 257 30.99 22.65 -4.59
N HIS A 258 31.36 23.18 -3.41
CA HIS A 258 32.54 22.73 -2.66
C HIS A 258 32.22 22.04 -1.34
N GLY A 259 30.99 22.21 -0.84
CA GLY A 259 30.57 21.66 0.43
C GLY A 259 30.52 20.13 0.41
N LEU A 260 30.62 19.58 1.62
CA LEU A 260 30.45 18.15 1.88
C LEU A 260 29.05 17.69 1.44
N LEU A 261 29.01 16.60 0.68
CA LEU A 261 27.78 15.89 0.34
C LEU A 261 27.43 14.90 1.46
N VAL A 262 26.15 14.80 1.79
CA VAL A 262 25.67 13.81 2.77
C VAL A 262 24.48 13.07 2.20
N CYS A 263 24.45 11.75 2.33
CA CYS A 263 23.33 10.92 1.89
C CYS A 263 22.73 10.19 3.10
N ARG A 264 21.42 10.41 3.33
CA ARG A 264 20.64 9.76 4.40
C ARG A 264 19.51 8.88 3.93
N HIS A 265 19.14 9.00 2.66
CA HIS A 265 17.92 8.40 2.15
C HIS A 265 18.20 7.57 0.90
N TRP A 266 17.32 6.59 0.70
CA TRP A 266 17.20 5.80 -0.50
C TRP A 266 15.78 5.96 -1.04
N TYR A 267 15.68 6.22 -2.35
CA TYR A 267 14.43 6.20 -3.08
C TYR A 267 14.50 5.16 -4.19
N ARG A 268 13.80 4.04 -3.97
CA ARG A 268 13.75 2.91 -4.90
C ARG A 268 12.40 2.85 -5.59
N LEU A 269 12.44 2.67 -6.91
CA LEU A 269 11.30 2.55 -7.81
C LEU A 269 11.30 1.13 -8.38
N LEU A 270 10.25 0.38 -8.05
CA LEU A 270 10.12 -1.01 -8.49
C LEU A 270 9.11 -1.07 -9.64
N TYR A 271 9.56 -1.63 -10.76
CA TYR A 271 8.74 -1.82 -11.95
C TYR A 271 8.28 -3.28 -12.07
N ASN A 272 7.18 -3.51 -12.78
CA ASN A 272 6.77 -4.86 -13.18
C ASN A 272 7.20 -5.11 -14.63
N SER A 273 7.47 -6.37 -14.98
CA SER A 273 7.88 -6.80 -16.33
C SER A 273 6.88 -6.40 -17.43
N SER A 274 5.60 -6.27 -17.09
CA SER A 274 4.51 -5.89 -18.00
C SER A 274 4.30 -4.39 -18.17
N LYS A 275 4.72 -3.55 -17.21
CA LYS A 275 4.52 -2.09 -17.22
C LYS A 275 5.88 -1.40 -17.12
N ARG A 276 6.53 -1.23 -18.27
CA ARG A 276 7.91 -0.74 -18.34
C ARG A 276 8.04 0.72 -17.89
N ASP A 277 7.03 1.57 -18.07
CA ASP A 277 7.24 3.01 -17.88
C ASP A 277 6.70 3.57 -16.54
N ARG A 278 6.02 2.74 -15.73
CA ARG A 278 5.44 3.19 -14.46
C ARG A 278 5.82 2.26 -13.31
N PRO A 279 6.40 2.80 -12.21
CA PRO A 279 6.68 2.00 -11.03
C PRO A 279 5.36 1.48 -10.44
N THR A 280 5.35 0.20 -10.07
CA THR A 280 4.24 -0.42 -9.34
C THR A 280 4.36 -0.20 -7.84
N GLU A 281 5.56 0.10 -7.37
CA GLU A 281 5.88 0.27 -5.97
C GLU A 281 7.04 1.26 -5.79
N HIS A 282 6.95 2.02 -4.71
CA HIS A 282 7.91 3.04 -4.32
C HIS A 282 8.38 2.78 -2.89
N VAL A 283 9.66 3.00 -2.64
CA VAL A 283 10.28 2.85 -1.32
C VAL A 283 11.16 4.06 -1.03
N LEU A 284 10.75 4.89 -0.08
CA LEU A 284 11.57 5.99 0.44
C LEU A 284 11.98 5.65 1.87
N ARG A 285 13.24 5.29 2.07
CA ARG A 285 13.75 4.80 3.36
C ARG A 285 15.02 5.51 3.79
N ASN A 286 15.30 5.44 5.08
CA ASN A 286 16.60 5.84 5.59
C ASN A 286 17.68 4.82 5.19
N VAL A 287 18.92 5.29 5.09
CA VAL A 287 20.12 4.44 5.10
C VAL A 287 20.07 3.58 6.37
N THR A 288 20.43 2.31 6.26
CA THR A 288 20.48 1.39 7.41
C THR A 288 21.82 1.47 8.14
N GLU A 289 21.89 0.96 9.37
CA GLU A 289 23.14 0.90 10.14
C GLU A 289 24.29 0.21 9.37
N LYS A 290 23.97 -0.83 8.59
CA LYS A 290 24.95 -1.58 7.77
C LYS A 290 25.41 -0.85 6.50
N GLU A 291 24.60 0.09 6.01
CA GLU A 291 24.89 0.85 4.78
C GLU A 291 25.61 2.17 5.07
N ALA A 292 25.59 2.65 6.32
CA ALA A 292 26.27 3.88 6.72
C ALA A 292 27.80 3.70 6.69
N ASP A 293 28.50 4.77 6.33
CA ASP A 293 29.96 4.82 6.39
C ASP A 293 30.38 4.79 7.87
N GLY A 294 31.32 3.91 8.26
CA GLY A 294 31.53 3.48 9.65
C GLY A 294 31.60 4.57 10.74
N ASP A 295 32.32 5.67 10.51
CA ASP A 295 32.45 6.78 11.48
C ASP A 295 31.17 7.64 11.62
N TYR A 296 30.18 7.41 10.76
CA TYR A 296 28.95 8.19 10.64
C TYR A 296 27.71 7.33 10.88
N THR A 297 27.89 6.16 11.48
CA THR A 297 26.82 5.22 11.80
C THR A 297 26.20 5.54 13.16
N ALA A 298 24.86 5.56 13.21
CA ALA A 298 24.08 5.59 14.43
C ALA A 298 23.42 4.21 14.64
N SER A 299 23.37 3.72 15.88
CA SER A 299 22.75 2.42 16.15
C SER A 299 21.23 2.46 15.93
N ASP A 300 20.69 1.48 15.22
CA ASP A 300 19.26 1.39 14.95
C ASP A 300 18.46 1.15 16.24
N SER A 301 18.99 0.40 17.22
CA SER A 301 18.36 0.21 18.53
C SER A 301 18.26 1.51 19.33
N ILE A 302 19.33 2.31 19.35
CA ILE A 302 19.37 3.61 20.03
C ILE A 302 18.34 4.57 19.39
N LYS A 303 18.25 4.60 18.05
CA LYS A 303 17.28 5.43 17.34
C LYS A 303 15.84 5.05 17.71
N LEU A 304 15.55 3.75 17.80
CA LEU A 304 14.23 3.27 18.19
C LEU A 304 13.91 3.62 19.65
N ILE A 305 14.88 3.51 20.55
CA ILE A 305 14.74 3.92 21.96
C ILE A 305 14.48 5.42 22.07
N GLN A 306 15.26 6.25 21.38
CA GLN A 306 15.07 7.70 21.37
C GLN A 306 13.69 8.10 20.82
N TRP A 307 13.22 7.42 19.77
CA TRP A 307 11.92 7.72 19.17
C TRP A 307 10.75 7.26 20.05
N ARG A 308 10.68 5.95 20.32
CA ARG A 308 9.52 5.27 20.91
C ARG A 308 9.68 4.93 22.39
N GLY A 309 10.90 4.92 22.91
CA GLY A 309 11.23 4.37 24.22
C GLY A 309 11.65 2.90 24.16
N GLY A 310 11.73 2.27 22.98
CA GLY A 310 12.17 0.88 22.79
C GLY A 310 11.08 -0.06 22.26
N LYS A 311 11.29 -1.38 22.37
CA LYS A 311 10.36 -2.41 21.91
C LYS A 311 10.34 -3.63 22.82
N THR A 312 9.26 -4.39 22.75
CA THR A 312 9.12 -5.70 23.41
C THR A 312 9.23 -6.80 22.36
N PRO A 313 10.33 -7.56 22.30
CA PRO A 313 10.48 -8.66 21.36
C PRO A 313 9.32 -9.65 21.44
N GLY A 314 8.65 -9.91 20.31
CA GLY A 314 7.56 -10.88 20.24
C GLY A 314 6.17 -10.33 20.62
N GLY A 315 6.10 -9.02 20.90
CA GLY A 315 4.87 -8.25 21.02
C GLY A 315 4.64 -7.62 22.39
N SER A 316 4.03 -6.43 22.38
CA SER A 316 3.83 -5.60 23.57
C SER A 316 2.68 -6.07 24.49
N HIS A 317 1.82 -7.00 24.05
CA HIS A 317 0.80 -7.59 24.91
C HIS A 317 1.30 -8.88 25.55
N ILE A 318 1.43 -8.85 26.88
CA ILE A 318 1.82 -9.98 27.71
C ILE A 318 0.61 -10.41 28.58
N PRO A 319 0.13 -11.66 28.47
CA PRO A 319 -1.00 -12.12 29.28
C PRO A 319 -0.73 -11.99 30.79
N GLY A 320 -1.71 -11.47 31.53
CA GLY A 320 -1.61 -11.31 32.99
C GLY A 320 -0.86 -10.06 33.46
N GLN A 321 -0.25 -9.27 32.57
CA GLN A 321 0.32 -7.97 32.92
C GLN A 321 -0.62 -6.83 32.49
N PRO A 322 -1.09 -5.98 33.42
CA PRO A 322 -2.06 -4.93 33.12
C PRO A 322 -1.45 -3.67 32.48
N GLY A 323 -0.14 -3.61 32.25
CA GLY A 323 0.54 -2.41 31.75
C GLY A 323 1.55 -2.68 30.65
N PRO A 324 1.97 -1.63 29.89
CA PRO A 324 3.09 -1.73 28.97
C PRO A 324 4.34 -2.15 29.75
N PRO A 325 5.19 -3.01 29.19
CA PRO A 325 6.41 -3.45 29.87
C PRO A 325 7.31 -2.25 30.20
N VAL A 326 7.94 -2.29 31.37
CA VAL A 326 8.94 -1.31 31.79
C VAL A 326 10.13 -1.43 30.83
N ILE A 327 10.41 -0.37 30.07
CA ILE A 327 11.58 -0.33 29.19
C ILE A 327 12.73 0.26 29.99
N ASP A 328 13.78 -0.54 30.17
CA ASP A 328 15.01 -0.09 30.81
C ASP A 328 15.77 0.84 29.85
N LEU A 329 15.83 2.13 30.21
CA LEU A 329 16.51 3.17 29.44
C LEU A 329 18.04 3.10 29.61
N GLU A 330 18.54 2.38 30.61
CA GLU A 330 19.96 2.16 30.88
C GLU A 330 20.49 0.85 30.27
N ALA A 331 19.62 0.06 29.63
CA ALA A 331 20.01 -1.16 28.93
C ALA A 331 20.95 -0.84 27.76
N THR A 332 22.24 -0.99 28.01
CA THR A 332 23.28 -0.86 26.99
C THR A 332 23.15 -1.98 25.95
N ALA A 333 23.50 -1.70 24.70
CA ALA A 333 23.44 -2.67 23.58
C ALA A 333 24.26 -3.97 23.83
N SER A 334 25.06 -4.04 24.90
CA SER A 334 25.81 -5.23 25.32
C SER A 334 25.00 -6.28 26.10
N ASP A 335 23.78 -5.98 26.57
CA ASP A 335 22.94 -6.94 27.28
C ASP A 335 22.15 -7.84 26.32
N SER A 336 22.83 -8.43 25.33
CA SER A 336 22.24 -9.52 24.55
C SER A 336 22.13 -10.75 25.45
N PRO A 337 20.92 -11.21 25.81
CA PRO A 337 20.80 -12.45 26.58
C PRO A 337 21.45 -13.57 25.77
N ALA A 338 22.32 -14.35 26.40
CA ALA A 338 23.00 -15.50 25.80
C ALA A 338 22.05 -16.61 25.29
N ASN A 339 20.74 -16.45 25.52
CA ASN A 339 19.68 -17.33 25.06
C ASN A 339 18.78 -16.62 24.04
N PRO A 340 18.30 -17.33 22.99
CA PRO A 340 17.33 -16.77 22.07
C PRO A 340 16.08 -16.31 22.82
N PRO A 341 15.48 -15.17 22.44
CA PRO A 341 14.29 -14.67 23.10
C PRO A 341 13.18 -15.73 23.00
N ARG A 342 12.47 -15.98 24.10
CA ARG A 342 11.35 -16.93 24.16
C ARG A 342 10.06 -16.18 24.42
N ARG A 343 9.06 -16.37 23.56
CA ARG A 343 7.73 -15.78 23.77
C ARG A 343 7.01 -16.50 24.89
N VAL A 344 6.33 -15.73 25.75
CA VAL A 344 5.40 -16.32 26.71
C VAL A 344 4.13 -16.80 25.99
N PRO A 345 3.51 -17.90 26.44
CA PRO A 345 2.24 -18.36 25.85
C PRO A 345 1.20 -17.24 25.85
N GLY A 346 0.60 -16.97 24.69
CA GLY A 346 -0.41 -15.91 24.53
C GLY A 346 0.12 -14.50 24.33
N GLN A 347 1.44 -14.28 24.30
CA GLN A 347 2.03 -12.99 23.91
C GLN A 347 1.59 -12.60 22.49
N LYS A 348 1.28 -11.32 22.26
CA LYS A 348 0.81 -10.80 20.97
C LYS A 348 1.37 -9.41 20.69
N TYR A 349 1.55 -9.09 19.41
CA TYR A 349 1.73 -7.71 18.99
C TYR A 349 0.44 -6.92 19.20
N THR A 350 0.56 -5.67 19.61
CA THR A 350 -0.57 -4.76 19.80
C THR A 350 -0.88 -3.97 18.53
N ALA A 351 -2.15 -3.63 18.33
CA ALA A 351 -2.58 -2.79 17.23
C ALA A 351 -3.59 -1.72 17.65
N GLY A 352 -3.61 -0.60 16.93
CA GLY A 352 -4.68 0.40 16.96
C GLY A 352 -5.34 0.57 15.59
N ASP A 353 -6.63 0.89 15.56
CA ASP A 353 -7.41 1.08 14.32
C ASP A 353 -8.06 2.47 14.27
N MET A 354 -7.49 3.39 13.49
CA MET A 354 -8.01 4.74 13.29
C MET A 354 -8.91 4.80 12.07
N PHE A 355 -10.04 5.50 12.21
CA PHE A 355 -11.09 5.56 11.20
C PHE A 355 -11.69 4.17 10.93
N CYS A 356 -12.00 3.45 12.02
CA CYS A 356 -12.23 2.01 11.97
C CYS A 356 -13.52 1.60 11.22
N GLY A 357 -14.44 2.53 10.98
CA GLY A 357 -15.74 2.29 10.38
C GLY A 357 -16.49 1.18 11.11
N ALA A 358 -17.21 0.35 10.35
CA ALA A 358 -17.89 -0.84 10.89
C ALA A 358 -16.92 -1.97 11.32
N GLY A 359 -15.60 -1.73 11.33
CA GLY A 359 -14.62 -2.68 11.84
C GLY A 359 -14.12 -3.69 10.82
N GLY A 360 -14.05 -3.32 9.53
CA GLY A 360 -13.44 -4.15 8.49
C GLY A 360 -11.97 -4.45 8.79
N ALA A 361 -11.19 -3.39 9.04
CA ALA A 361 -9.79 -3.52 9.42
C ALA A 361 -9.62 -4.19 10.78
N SER A 362 -10.30 -3.71 11.83
CA SER A 362 -10.36 -4.36 13.15
C SER A 362 -10.61 -5.87 13.09
N ARG A 363 -11.52 -6.33 12.20
CA ARG A 363 -11.80 -7.75 12.01
C ARG A 363 -10.63 -8.49 11.37
N GLY A 364 -9.94 -7.89 10.40
CA GLY A 364 -8.74 -8.46 9.82
C GLY A 364 -7.58 -8.55 10.82
N ILE A 365 -7.33 -7.47 11.57
CA ILE A 365 -6.29 -7.34 12.60
C ILE A 365 -6.45 -8.42 13.67
N THR A 366 -7.65 -8.54 14.25
CA THR A 366 -7.93 -9.54 15.28
C THR A 366 -7.80 -10.98 14.75
N ARG A 367 -8.18 -11.23 13.49
CA ARG A 367 -8.02 -12.53 12.84
C ARG A 367 -6.58 -12.88 12.48
N ALA A 368 -5.72 -11.88 12.29
CA ALA A 368 -4.27 -12.08 12.15
C ALA A 368 -3.58 -12.45 13.48
N GLY A 369 -4.30 -12.37 14.60
CA GLY A 369 -3.83 -12.79 15.93
C GLY A 369 -3.19 -11.67 16.75
N LEU A 370 -3.29 -10.41 16.32
CA LEU A 370 -2.86 -9.26 17.11
C LEU A 370 -3.86 -8.92 18.21
N GLN A 371 -3.37 -8.25 19.26
CA GLN A 371 -4.20 -7.65 20.29
C GLN A 371 -4.61 -6.24 19.86
N LEU A 372 -5.87 -6.06 19.46
CA LEU A 372 -6.42 -4.73 19.19
C LEU A 372 -6.61 -4.00 20.54
N VAL A 373 -5.93 -2.87 20.73
CA VAL A 373 -5.91 -2.10 21.98
C VAL A 373 -7.02 -1.05 21.97
N PHE A 374 -7.17 -0.35 20.86
CA PHE A 374 -8.20 0.66 20.69
C PHE A 374 -8.64 0.78 19.22
N ALA A 375 -9.82 1.32 19.01
CA ALA A 375 -10.29 1.80 17.73
C ALA A 375 -10.93 3.19 17.88
N VAL A 376 -10.96 3.98 16.80
CA VAL A 376 -11.52 5.34 16.80
C VAL A 376 -12.34 5.57 15.54
N ASP A 377 -13.55 6.11 15.71
CA ASP A 377 -14.40 6.58 14.61
C ASP A 377 -15.40 7.62 15.14
N ASN A 378 -15.74 8.63 14.34
CA ASN A 378 -16.69 9.67 14.74
C ASN A 378 -18.14 9.34 14.32
N TRP A 379 -18.34 8.36 13.44
CA TRP A 379 -19.65 8.04 12.89
C TRP A 379 -20.41 7.03 13.76
N GLY A 380 -21.40 7.54 14.50
CA GLY A 380 -22.15 6.75 15.50
C GLY A 380 -22.75 5.43 14.98
N HIS A 381 -23.22 5.36 13.73
CA HIS A 381 -23.71 4.10 13.15
C HIS A 381 -22.60 3.04 12.98
N ALA A 382 -21.42 3.46 12.54
CA ALA A 382 -20.26 2.58 12.44
C ALA A 382 -19.77 2.14 13.82
N VAL A 383 -19.69 3.08 14.78
CA VAL A 383 -19.32 2.81 16.17
C VAL A 383 -20.25 1.78 16.82
N HIS A 384 -21.57 1.90 16.63
CA HIS A 384 -22.53 0.92 17.15
C HIS A 384 -22.29 -0.47 16.57
N THR A 385 -22.17 -0.58 15.24
CA THR A 385 -21.82 -1.84 14.57
C THR A 385 -20.51 -2.41 15.10
N TRP A 386 -19.48 -1.58 15.26
CA TRP A 386 -18.18 -1.99 15.76
C TRP A 386 -18.30 -2.55 17.19
N LYS A 387 -18.99 -1.84 18.09
CA LYS A 387 -19.17 -2.24 19.49
C LYS A 387 -19.89 -3.59 19.62
N SER A 388 -20.88 -3.87 18.78
CA SER A 388 -21.57 -5.16 18.77
C SER A 388 -20.71 -6.33 18.30
N ASN A 389 -19.64 -6.04 17.58
CA ASN A 389 -18.68 -7.03 17.06
C ASN A 389 -17.45 -7.23 17.94
N PHE A 390 -17.16 -6.26 18.81
CA PHE A 390 -15.98 -6.19 19.65
C PHE A 390 -16.34 -5.66 21.07
N PRO A 391 -17.27 -6.31 21.79
CA PRO A 391 -17.89 -5.75 22.99
C PRO A 391 -16.94 -5.52 24.16
N THR A 392 -15.83 -6.26 24.21
CA THR A 392 -14.82 -6.17 25.27
C THR A 392 -13.66 -5.23 24.91
N LEU A 393 -13.61 -4.74 23.67
CA LEU A 393 -12.53 -3.88 23.19
C LEU A 393 -12.93 -2.41 23.29
N ARG A 394 -11.93 -1.56 23.42
CA ARG A 394 -12.13 -0.12 23.59
C ARG A 394 -12.34 0.56 22.23
N ILE A 395 -13.44 1.29 22.09
CA ILE A 395 -13.69 2.21 20.98
C ILE A 395 -13.89 3.62 21.52
N TYR A 396 -13.25 4.58 20.87
CA TYR A 396 -13.42 6.00 21.12
C TYR A 396 -14.35 6.57 20.05
N HIS A 397 -15.54 7.01 20.48
CA HIS A 397 -16.50 7.69 19.60
C HIS A 397 -16.22 9.20 19.63
N MET A 398 -15.28 9.64 18.81
CA MET A 398 -14.84 11.04 18.74
C MET A 398 -14.10 11.32 17.44
N ASP A 399 -13.82 12.60 17.18
CA ASP A 399 -12.99 12.99 16.05
C ASP A 399 -11.51 12.62 16.26
N ALA A 400 -10.76 12.45 15.17
CA ALA A 400 -9.33 12.17 15.23
C ALA A 400 -8.57 13.34 15.86
N GLU A 401 -8.97 14.59 15.62
CA GLU A 401 -8.34 15.78 16.22
C GLU A 401 -8.51 15.79 17.74
N ASP A 402 -9.73 15.54 18.23
CA ASP A 402 -10.01 15.44 19.67
C ASP A 402 -9.25 14.26 20.29
N PHE A 403 -9.17 13.14 19.57
CA PHE A 403 -8.41 11.99 20.00
C PHE A 403 -6.91 12.30 20.11
N ILE A 404 -6.34 13.12 19.21
CA ILE A 404 -4.96 13.61 19.29
C ILE A 404 -4.78 14.56 20.47
N ALA A 405 -5.73 15.47 20.70
CA ALA A 405 -5.65 16.48 21.77
C ALA A 405 -5.80 15.89 23.18
N SER A 406 -6.50 14.76 23.34
CA SER A 406 -6.75 14.16 24.66
C SER A 406 -5.49 13.56 25.30
N GLU A 407 -5.12 13.98 26.51
CA GLU A 407 -3.99 13.38 27.24
C GLU A 407 -4.27 11.93 27.70
N HIS A 408 -5.55 11.53 27.80
CA HIS A 408 -5.97 10.21 28.28
C HIS A 408 -5.94 9.10 27.21
N THR A 409 -5.51 9.42 25.99
CA THR A 409 -5.52 8.49 24.85
C THR A 409 -4.12 8.11 24.36
N SER A 410 -3.08 8.34 25.16
CA SER A 410 -1.68 8.03 24.80
C SER A 410 -1.35 6.54 24.91
N HIS A 411 -1.80 5.76 23.94
CA HIS A 411 -1.51 4.32 23.83
C HIS A 411 -0.33 4.07 22.88
N THR A 412 0.73 3.41 23.34
CA THR A 412 1.77 2.91 22.44
C THR A 412 1.38 1.53 21.89
N VAL A 413 1.34 1.37 20.56
CA VAL A 413 0.95 0.12 19.89
C VAL A 413 2.04 -0.36 18.94
N ASP A 414 2.24 -1.66 18.75
CA ASP A 414 3.23 -2.17 17.80
C ASP A 414 2.89 -1.78 16.36
N ILE A 415 1.62 -1.90 15.98
CA ILE A 415 1.11 -1.54 14.65
C ILE A 415 -0.05 -0.53 14.72
N LEU A 416 0.00 0.56 13.94
CA LEU A 416 -1.14 1.48 13.81
C LEU A 416 -1.74 1.40 12.41
N HIS A 417 -3.04 1.14 12.33
CA HIS A 417 -3.79 1.26 11.08
C HIS A 417 -4.42 2.64 10.95
N LEU A 418 -4.36 3.21 9.75
CA LEU A 418 -4.93 4.51 9.39
C LEU A 418 -5.76 4.33 8.11
N SER A 419 -7.07 4.61 8.17
CA SER A 419 -7.95 4.59 6.99
C SER A 419 -8.78 5.87 6.87
N PRO A 420 -8.16 7.06 6.74
CA PRO A 420 -8.90 8.32 6.74
C PRO A 420 -9.95 8.38 5.61
N PRO A 421 -10.98 9.24 5.71
CA PRO A 421 -12.01 9.36 4.68
C PRO A 421 -11.43 9.63 3.29
N CYS A 422 -11.81 8.80 2.31
CA CYS A 422 -11.28 8.88 0.95
C CYS A 422 -12.15 9.66 -0.05
N GLN A 423 -13.25 10.27 0.41
CA GLN A 423 -14.30 10.83 -0.45
C GLN A 423 -13.77 11.94 -1.37
N VAL A 424 -13.00 12.90 -0.84
CA VAL A 424 -12.45 14.04 -1.60
C VAL A 424 -11.45 13.58 -2.67
N TRP A 425 -10.74 12.50 -2.38
CA TRP A 425 -9.65 11.99 -3.20
C TRP A 425 -10.12 10.95 -4.23
N SER A 426 -11.38 10.56 -4.18
CA SER A 426 -11.94 9.53 -5.06
C SER A 426 -11.99 10.05 -6.51
N PRO A 427 -11.67 9.23 -7.52
CA PRO A 427 -11.91 9.58 -8.92
C PRO A 427 -13.37 9.95 -9.22
N ALA A 428 -14.31 9.39 -8.44
CA ALA A 428 -15.73 9.70 -8.54
C ALA A 428 -16.12 11.09 -7.98
N HIS A 429 -15.21 11.78 -7.27
CA HIS A 429 -15.44 13.12 -6.73
C HIS A 429 -15.17 14.20 -7.78
N THR A 430 -16.22 14.61 -8.49
CA THR A 430 -16.13 15.57 -9.61
C THR A 430 -16.71 16.94 -9.30
N VAL A 431 -17.43 17.09 -8.19
CA VAL A 431 -18.01 18.34 -7.71
C VAL A 431 -17.64 18.52 -6.24
N ALA A 432 -17.27 19.74 -5.85
CA ALA A 432 -16.94 20.05 -4.45
C ALA A 432 -18.13 19.70 -3.53
N GLY A 433 -17.88 18.84 -2.55
CA GLY A 433 -18.82 18.41 -1.54
C GLY A 433 -18.84 19.36 -0.34
N LYS A 434 -19.94 19.32 0.42
CA LYS A 434 -20.15 20.17 1.60
C LYS A 434 -19.11 19.94 2.72
N ASN A 435 -18.46 18.77 2.77
CA ASN A 435 -17.54 18.37 3.83
C ASN A 435 -16.10 18.15 3.32
N ASP A 436 -15.75 18.69 2.16
CA ASP A 436 -14.45 18.41 1.54
C ASP A 436 -13.27 18.92 2.37
N GLU A 437 -13.40 20.12 2.95
CA GLU A 437 -12.33 20.71 3.75
C GLU A 437 -12.04 19.88 5.02
N GLU A 438 -13.09 19.37 5.68
CA GLU A 438 -13.00 18.52 6.86
C GLU A 438 -12.42 17.13 6.53
N ASN A 439 -12.87 16.53 5.42
CA ASN A 439 -12.33 15.26 4.94
C ASN A 439 -10.86 15.37 4.48
N MET A 440 -10.44 16.54 3.96
CA MET A 440 -9.04 16.81 3.67
C MET A 440 -8.21 16.94 4.95
N LYS A 441 -8.73 17.59 6.00
CA LYS A 441 -8.08 17.71 7.31
C LYS A 441 -7.80 16.35 7.94
N ALA A 442 -8.72 15.40 7.80
CA ALA A 442 -8.53 14.05 8.32
C ALA A 442 -7.26 13.34 7.77
N LEU A 443 -6.87 13.61 6.51
CA LEU A 443 -5.62 13.07 5.96
C LEU A 443 -4.39 13.57 6.76
N TYR A 444 -4.38 14.86 7.10
CA TYR A 444 -3.30 15.52 7.85
C TYR A 444 -3.23 15.16 9.33
N THR A 445 -4.25 14.49 9.87
CA THR A 445 -4.20 13.94 11.25
C THR A 445 -3.34 12.68 11.36
N CYS A 446 -3.01 12.02 10.24
CA CYS A 446 -2.32 10.73 10.26
C CYS A 446 -0.90 10.79 10.83
N ALA A 447 -0.09 11.77 10.44
CA ALA A 447 1.26 11.92 11.00
C ALA A 447 1.23 12.30 12.50
N PRO A 448 0.37 13.24 12.96
CA PRO A 448 0.13 13.46 14.39
C PRO A 448 -0.29 12.20 15.16
N LEU A 449 -1.14 11.34 14.60
CA LEU A 449 -1.50 10.04 15.19
C LEU A 449 -0.28 9.12 15.31
N VAL A 450 0.55 9.03 14.26
CA VAL A 450 1.81 8.28 14.31
C VAL A 450 2.76 8.85 15.36
N ALA A 451 2.88 10.17 15.46
CA ALA A 451 3.73 10.84 16.45
C ALA A 451 3.25 10.59 17.89
N LYS A 452 1.93 10.57 18.11
CA LYS A 452 1.32 10.32 19.42
C LYS A 452 1.45 8.87 19.87
N HIS A 453 1.14 7.92 18.99
CA HIS A 453 1.10 6.49 19.32
C HIS A 453 2.40 5.73 19.06
N LYS A 454 3.36 6.40 18.42
CA LYS A 454 4.73 5.95 18.14
C LYS A 454 4.82 4.49 17.66
N PRO A 455 4.04 4.06 16.66
CA PRO A 455 3.99 2.66 16.23
C PRO A 455 5.33 2.18 15.65
N ARG A 456 5.68 0.90 15.81
CA ARG A 456 6.87 0.32 15.17
C ARG A 456 6.65 0.27 13.66
N VAL A 457 5.44 -0.08 13.27
CA VAL A 457 4.97 -0.08 11.89
C VAL A 457 3.61 0.61 11.82
N PHE A 458 3.38 1.46 10.83
CA PHE A 458 2.02 1.91 10.50
C PHE A 458 1.60 1.41 9.13
N THR A 459 0.29 1.32 8.92
CA THR A 459 -0.29 1.06 7.60
C THR A 459 -1.34 2.11 7.28
N VAL A 460 -1.35 2.58 6.04
CA VAL A 460 -2.40 3.46 5.52
C VAL A 460 -3.14 2.74 4.39
N GLU A 461 -4.47 2.73 4.46
CA GLU A 461 -5.32 2.44 3.29
C GLU A 461 -5.95 3.74 2.78
N GLN A 462 -5.92 3.94 1.47
CA GLN A 462 -6.54 5.07 0.77
C GLN A 462 -7.03 4.69 -0.64
N THR A 463 -7.85 5.57 -1.22
CA THR A 463 -8.17 5.48 -2.65
C THR A 463 -6.95 5.78 -3.51
N PHE A 464 -6.84 5.12 -4.67
CA PHE A 464 -5.76 5.39 -5.62
C PHE A 464 -5.89 6.78 -6.26
N GLY A 465 -7.07 7.42 -6.20
CA GLY A 465 -7.26 8.77 -6.75
C GLY A 465 -6.38 9.83 -6.09
N LEU A 466 -5.91 9.62 -4.85
CA LEU A 466 -4.95 10.50 -4.16
C LEU A 466 -3.62 10.61 -4.91
N THR A 467 -3.24 9.61 -5.72
CA THR A 467 -2.01 9.65 -6.52
C THR A 467 -2.18 10.34 -7.88
N ASN A 468 -3.34 10.95 -8.15
CA ASN A 468 -3.57 11.69 -9.39
C ASN A 468 -2.68 12.95 -9.40
N PRO A 469 -2.06 13.33 -10.54
CA PRO A 469 -1.23 14.52 -10.66
C PRO A 469 -1.85 15.80 -10.10
N LYS A 470 -3.17 15.99 -10.20
CA LYS A 470 -3.87 17.16 -9.63
C LYS A 470 -3.73 17.28 -8.10
N PHE A 471 -3.44 16.17 -7.41
CA PHE A 471 -3.26 16.09 -5.97
C PHE A 471 -1.80 15.84 -5.56
N ALA A 472 -0.84 15.90 -6.50
CA ALA A 472 0.57 15.55 -6.23
C ALA A 472 1.15 16.33 -5.04
N ALA A 473 0.84 17.61 -4.90
CA ALA A 473 1.30 18.42 -3.76
C ALA A 473 0.77 17.89 -2.41
N HIS A 474 -0.54 17.58 -2.33
CA HIS A 474 -1.14 17.00 -1.13
C HIS A 474 -0.55 15.63 -0.81
N PHE A 475 -0.38 14.78 -1.84
CA PHE A 475 0.18 13.45 -1.67
C PHE A 475 1.65 13.50 -1.20
N HIS A 476 2.48 14.33 -1.82
CA HIS A 476 3.89 14.49 -1.43
C HIS A 476 4.01 15.08 -0.02
N GLN A 477 3.19 16.08 0.32
CA GLN A 477 3.14 16.60 1.69
C GLN A 477 2.75 15.50 2.69
N PHE A 478 1.71 14.73 2.38
CA PHE A 478 1.26 13.63 3.24
C PHE A 478 2.35 12.58 3.48
N LEU A 479 3.08 12.18 2.43
CA LEU A 479 4.23 11.28 2.58
C LEU A 479 5.37 11.93 3.39
N ARG A 480 5.64 13.23 3.13
CA ARG A 480 6.69 14.00 3.79
C ARG A 480 6.45 14.11 5.30
N GLU A 481 5.21 14.26 5.75
CA GLU A 481 4.91 14.34 7.18
C GLU A 481 5.37 13.09 7.95
N PHE A 482 5.31 11.90 7.34
CA PHE A 482 5.89 10.70 7.95
C PHE A 482 7.42 10.67 7.89
N THR A 483 8.02 11.10 6.79
CA THR A 483 9.48 11.10 6.65
C THR A 483 10.15 12.16 7.53
N ASP A 484 9.46 13.28 7.81
CA ASP A 484 9.89 14.30 8.77
C ASP A 484 9.85 13.78 10.23
N LEU A 485 8.97 12.80 10.54
CA LEU A 485 9.03 12.03 11.79
C LEU A 485 10.15 10.97 11.80
N GLY A 486 10.89 10.83 10.71
CA GLY A 486 11.98 9.87 10.55
C GLY A 486 11.54 8.47 10.11
N TYR A 487 10.26 8.27 9.77
CA TYR A 487 9.80 6.97 9.27
C TYR A 487 10.33 6.69 7.86
N SER A 488 10.66 5.43 7.62
CA SER A 488 10.81 4.91 6.26
C SER A 488 9.43 4.49 5.75
N ILE A 489 9.14 4.69 4.46
CA ILE A 489 7.83 4.44 3.87
C ILE A 489 7.93 3.66 2.56
N ARG A 490 6.94 2.79 2.34
CA ARG A 490 6.73 2.01 1.10
C ARG A 490 5.28 2.19 0.68
N TRP A 491 5.04 2.48 -0.58
CA TRP A 491 3.68 2.62 -1.10
C TRP A 491 3.49 2.02 -2.49
N GLY A 492 2.27 1.62 -2.79
CA GLY A 492 1.88 1.06 -4.08
C GLY A 492 0.37 0.96 -4.23
N ILE A 493 -0.09 0.80 -5.47
CA ILE A 493 -1.50 0.56 -5.79
C ILE A 493 -1.72 -0.96 -5.84
N ILE A 494 -2.44 -1.48 -4.86
CA ILE A 494 -2.64 -2.91 -4.66
C ILE A 494 -4.00 -3.32 -5.20
N SER A 495 -3.98 -4.26 -6.14
CA SER A 495 -5.16 -5.00 -6.63
C SER A 495 -5.59 -6.05 -5.59
N LEU A 496 -6.78 -5.88 -5.00
CA LEU A 496 -7.24 -6.70 -3.88
C LEU A 496 -7.74 -8.09 -4.31
N GLU A 497 -8.06 -8.29 -5.60
CA GLU A 497 -8.37 -9.60 -6.18
C GLU A 497 -7.23 -10.61 -6.00
N ASN A 498 -5.99 -10.12 -6.03
CA ASN A 498 -4.78 -10.92 -5.79
C ASN A 498 -4.62 -11.37 -4.32
N TYR A 499 -5.52 -10.92 -3.44
CA TYR A 499 -5.57 -11.27 -2.02
C TYR A 499 -6.90 -11.91 -1.62
N GLY A 500 -7.67 -12.41 -2.59
CA GLY A 500 -8.89 -13.19 -2.34
C GLY A 500 -10.16 -12.36 -2.19
N VAL A 501 -10.14 -11.08 -2.57
CA VAL A 501 -11.35 -10.26 -2.67
C VAL A 501 -12.03 -10.53 -4.02
N PRO A 502 -13.32 -10.86 -4.07
CA PRO A 502 -14.03 -11.21 -5.31
C PRO A 502 -14.42 -9.98 -6.14
N GLN A 503 -13.59 -8.93 -6.16
CA GLN A 503 -13.88 -7.63 -6.77
C GLN A 503 -12.66 -7.09 -7.52
N THR A 504 -12.88 -6.33 -8.58
CA THR A 504 -11.85 -5.48 -9.21
C THR A 504 -11.64 -4.21 -8.38
N ARG A 505 -11.07 -4.35 -7.17
CA ARG A 505 -10.87 -3.23 -6.22
C ARG A 505 -9.38 -2.94 -6.05
N LYS A 506 -8.99 -1.70 -6.32
CA LYS A 506 -7.62 -1.19 -6.11
C LYS A 506 -7.57 -0.22 -4.94
N ARG A 507 -6.49 -0.27 -4.16
CA ARG A 507 -6.23 0.65 -3.05
C ARG A 507 -4.78 1.11 -3.01
N LEU A 508 -4.58 2.39 -2.74
CA LEU A 508 -3.28 2.90 -2.31
C LEU A 508 -3.03 2.32 -0.92
N THR A 509 -1.95 1.57 -0.80
CA THR A 509 -1.50 1.01 0.48
C THR A 509 -0.13 1.58 0.80
N ILE A 510 0.05 2.05 2.03
CA ILE A 510 1.34 2.53 2.55
C ILE A 510 1.71 1.71 3.76
N ILE A 511 2.98 1.30 3.85
CA ILE A 511 3.58 0.74 5.06
C ILE A 511 4.70 1.68 5.47
N GLY A 512 4.74 2.08 6.74
CA GLY A 512 5.86 2.83 7.30
C GLY A 512 6.50 2.12 8.48
N SER A 513 7.82 2.23 8.64
CA SER A 513 8.56 1.71 9.80
C SER A 513 9.27 2.82 10.55
N ALA A 514 9.28 2.71 11.88
CA ALA A 514 9.87 3.68 12.78
C ALA A 514 11.39 3.85 12.54
N PRO A 515 11.99 4.97 12.98
CA PRO A 515 13.44 5.11 13.02
C PRO A 515 14.09 3.91 13.73
N GLY A 516 15.03 3.24 13.07
CA GLY A 516 15.70 2.06 13.62
C GLY A 516 14.98 0.72 13.38
N GLU A 517 13.82 0.72 12.71
CA GLU A 517 13.12 -0.50 12.29
C GLU A 517 13.24 -0.71 10.77
N ALA A 518 13.49 -1.96 10.38
CA ALA A 518 13.52 -2.33 8.98
C ALA A 518 12.12 -2.23 8.34
N LEU A 519 12.05 -1.62 7.16
CA LEU A 519 10.81 -1.38 6.44
C LEU A 519 10.28 -2.68 5.80
N PRO A 520 9.08 -3.17 6.19
CA PRO A 520 8.52 -4.39 5.62
C PRO A 520 8.27 -4.26 4.11
N PRO A 521 8.47 -5.33 3.31
CA PRO A 521 7.93 -5.41 1.95
C PRO A 521 6.40 -5.58 1.98
N PHE A 522 5.73 -5.38 0.84
CA PHE A 522 4.35 -5.86 0.70
C PHE A 522 4.29 -7.39 0.78
N PRO A 523 3.19 -7.98 1.28
CA PRO A 523 2.99 -9.42 1.20
C PRO A 523 2.94 -9.86 -0.26
N ALA A 524 3.43 -11.07 -0.55
CA ALA A 524 3.27 -11.64 -1.88
C ALA A 524 1.79 -11.86 -2.21
N PRO A 525 1.37 -11.74 -3.48
CA PRO A 525 0.04 -12.15 -3.92
C PRO A 525 -0.30 -13.57 -3.47
N THR A 526 -1.54 -13.81 -3.06
CA THR A 526 -2.03 -15.14 -2.67
C THR A 526 -2.90 -15.77 -3.76
N HIS A 527 -3.43 -14.93 -4.66
CA HIS A 527 -4.30 -15.32 -5.76
C HIS A 527 -3.82 -14.69 -7.07
N ASN A 528 -4.18 -15.32 -8.20
CA ASN A 528 -4.12 -14.74 -9.53
C ASN A 528 -5.29 -15.28 -10.38
N GLU A 529 -5.45 -14.79 -11.61
CA GLU A 529 -6.58 -15.13 -12.48
C GLU A 529 -6.77 -16.64 -12.67
N ARG A 530 -5.68 -17.39 -12.87
CA ARG A 530 -5.72 -18.81 -13.29
C ARG A 530 -5.32 -19.82 -12.21
N GLY A 531 -4.92 -19.37 -11.03
CA GLY A 531 -4.35 -20.22 -9.98
C GLY A 531 -3.00 -20.84 -10.36
N THR A 532 -2.18 -20.13 -11.12
CA THR A 532 -0.86 -20.62 -11.59
C THR A 532 0.27 -20.23 -10.64
N ASN A 533 1.44 -20.84 -10.79
CA ASN A 533 2.66 -20.53 -10.01
C ASN A 533 2.50 -20.72 -8.49
N GLY A 534 1.69 -21.70 -8.07
CA GLY A 534 1.45 -21.98 -6.65
C GLY A 534 0.48 -21.01 -5.96
N LEU A 535 -0.15 -20.11 -6.71
CA LEU A 535 -1.20 -19.21 -6.21
C LEU A 535 -2.59 -19.81 -6.39
N LYS A 536 -3.57 -19.32 -5.64
CA LYS A 536 -4.97 -19.73 -5.79
C LYS A 536 -5.63 -18.98 -6.97
N PRO A 537 -6.62 -19.57 -7.65
CA PRO A 537 -7.41 -18.82 -8.62
C PRO A 537 -8.21 -17.73 -7.89
N TRP A 538 -8.46 -16.59 -8.55
CA TRP A 538 -9.28 -15.51 -7.98
C TRP A 538 -10.62 -16.04 -7.46
N VAL A 539 -11.07 -15.47 -6.34
CA VAL A 539 -12.34 -15.85 -5.72
C VAL A 539 -13.48 -15.28 -6.57
N THR A 540 -14.34 -16.14 -7.08
CA THR A 540 -15.48 -15.72 -7.91
C THR A 540 -16.62 -15.17 -7.06
N ALA A 541 -17.50 -14.38 -7.67
CA ALA A 541 -18.72 -13.90 -7.02
C ALA A 541 -19.58 -15.07 -6.50
N ARG A 542 -19.72 -16.14 -7.29
CA ARG A 542 -20.44 -17.36 -6.90
C ARG A 542 -19.84 -18.00 -5.65
N ALA A 543 -18.51 -18.16 -5.62
CA ALA A 543 -17.82 -18.76 -4.49
C ALA A 543 -17.97 -17.90 -3.22
N ALA A 544 -17.81 -16.58 -3.35
CA ALA A 544 -17.96 -15.63 -2.25
C ALA A 544 -19.38 -15.61 -1.66
N LEU A 545 -20.40 -15.83 -2.49
CA LEU A 545 -21.81 -15.77 -2.08
C LEU A 545 -22.39 -17.12 -1.65
N ALA A 546 -21.66 -18.23 -1.80
CA ALA A 546 -22.07 -19.56 -1.32
C ALA A 546 -22.48 -19.61 0.18
N PRO A 547 -21.89 -18.82 1.11
CA PRO A 547 -22.37 -18.73 2.48
C PRO A 547 -23.76 -18.11 2.61
N ALA A 548 -24.16 -17.15 1.76
CA ALA A 548 -25.50 -16.55 1.82
C ALA A 548 -26.59 -17.59 1.54
N ALA A 549 -26.35 -18.51 0.59
CA ALA A 549 -27.29 -19.60 0.29
C ALA A 549 -27.53 -20.55 1.48
N ARG A 550 -26.55 -20.67 2.38
CA ARG A 550 -26.61 -21.46 3.62
C ARG A 550 -27.19 -20.70 4.81
N ASN A 551 -27.36 -19.39 4.69
CA ASN A 551 -27.83 -18.49 5.75
C ASN A 551 -29.08 -17.72 5.26
N ARG A 552 -30.10 -18.45 4.80
CA ARG A 552 -31.31 -17.84 4.20
C ARG A 552 -32.09 -16.99 5.19
N ASP A 553 -32.14 -17.41 6.46
CA ASP A 553 -32.89 -16.72 7.51
C ASP A 553 -32.11 -15.55 8.12
N HIS A 554 -30.88 -15.28 7.66
CA HIS A 554 -30.09 -14.19 8.17
C HIS A 554 -30.79 -12.83 7.91
N PRO A 555 -30.89 -11.92 8.90
CA PRO A 555 -31.66 -10.68 8.75
C PRO A 555 -31.22 -9.80 7.58
N LEU A 556 -29.91 -9.77 7.30
CA LEU A 556 -29.34 -9.02 6.17
C LEU A 556 -29.44 -9.73 4.82
N ASN A 557 -29.88 -10.99 4.79
CA ASN A 557 -30.06 -11.77 3.57
C ASN A 557 -31.48 -11.67 2.99
N GLN A 558 -32.26 -10.72 3.50
CA GLN A 558 -33.57 -10.40 2.97
C GLN A 558 -33.42 -9.42 1.81
N PRO A 559 -34.16 -9.60 0.69
CA PRO A 559 -34.17 -8.62 -0.38
C PRO A 559 -34.69 -7.28 0.15
N THR A 560 -34.05 -6.19 -0.25
CA THR A 560 -34.52 -4.84 0.10
C THR A 560 -35.91 -4.64 -0.49
N ARG A 561 -36.89 -4.15 0.29
CA ARG A 561 -38.30 -3.93 -0.10
C ARG A 561 -38.52 -2.87 -1.22
N ALA A 562 -37.51 -2.54 -2.01
CA ALA A 562 -37.62 -1.56 -3.08
C ALA A 562 -38.34 -2.15 -4.31
N ALA A 563 -38.94 -1.27 -5.12
CA ALA A 563 -39.60 -1.60 -6.37
C ALA A 563 -38.77 -2.56 -7.23
N THR A 564 -39.43 -3.46 -7.97
CA THR A 564 -38.77 -4.38 -8.90
C THR A 564 -37.77 -3.59 -9.75
N PRO A 565 -36.45 -3.82 -9.59
CA PRO A 565 -35.47 -3.06 -10.32
C PRO A 565 -35.68 -3.28 -11.82
N PRO A 566 -35.35 -2.28 -12.67
CA PRO A 566 -35.47 -2.45 -14.11
C PRO A 566 -34.72 -3.72 -14.55
N PRO A 567 -35.25 -4.48 -15.53
CA PRO A 567 -34.64 -5.72 -15.97
C PRO A 567 -33.21 -5.44 -16.48
N ARG A 568 -32.22 -6.09 -15.84
CA ARG A 568 -30.80 -6.02 -16.21
C ARG A 568 -30.37 -7.34 -16.85
N LEU A 569 -29.34 -7.29 -17.70
CA LEU A 569 -28.81 -8.48 -18.33
C LEU A 569 -28.21 -9.43 -17.29
N PRO A 570 -28.54 -10.74 -17.33
CA PRO A 570 -27.81 -11.73 -16.54
C PRO A 570 -26.32 -11.72 -16.90
N TRP A 571 -25.46 -12.01 -15.92
CA TRP A 571 -24.01 -12.05 -16.10
C TRP A 571 -23.37 -13.27 -15.45
N ASN A 572 -22.11 -13.56 -15.78
CA ASN A 572 -21.45 -14.77 -15.30
C ASN A 572 -20.87 -14.61 -13.87
N ALA A 573 -21.49 -15.28 -12.90
CA ALA A 573 -21.07 -15.26 -11.49
C ALA A 573 -19.72 -15.94 -11.21
N ASP A 574 -19.13 -16.62 -12.20
CA ASP A 574 -17.80 -17.22 -12.10
C ASP A 574 -16.67 -16.22 -12.42
N GLY A 575 -17.00 -14.93 -12.55
CA GLY A 575 -16.06 -13.81 -12.58
C GLY A 575 -16.02 -12.97 -11.30
N LEU A 576 -15.28 -11.86 -11.36
CA LEU A 576 -15.22 -10.83 -10.32
C LEU A 576 -16.39 -9.85 -10.47
N VAL A 577 -16.84 -9.25 -9.36
CA VAL A 577 -17.75 -8.08 -9.41
C VAL A 577 -16.97 -6.77 -9.53
N LYS A 578 -17.67 -5.68 -9.89
CA LYS A 578 -17.09 -4.32 -9.80
C LYS A 578 -16.86 -3.96 -8.32
N THR A 579 -16.07 -2.92 -8.08
CA THR A 579 -15.83 -2.41 -6.71
C THR A 579 -17.15 -2.14 -5.98
N ILE A 580 -17.32 -2.71 -4.78
CA ILE A 580 -18.45 -2.39 -3.92
C ILE A 580 -18.24 -1.00 -3.30
N THR A 581 -19.07 -0.04 -3.70
CA THR A 581 -19.09 1.33 -3.17
C THR A 581 -20.15 1.50 -2.07
N THR A 582 -20.27 2.70 -1.51
CA THR A 582 -21.27 3.03 -0.48
C THR A 582 -22.72 2.91 -0.96
N SER A 583 -22.96 3.06 -2.26
CA SER A 583 -24.26 2.84 -2.93
C SER A 583 -24.39 1.42 -3.50
N GLY A 584 -23.29 0.67 -3.58
CA GLY A 584 -23.20 -0.69 -4.11
C GLY A 584 -22.55 -0.81 -5.48
N GLY A 585 -22.11 0.31 -6.10
CA GLY A 585 -21.28 0.32 -7.32
C GLY A 585 -21.97 -0.25 -8.56
N MET A 586 -23.29 -0.04 -8.70
CA MET A 586 -24.13 -0.66 -9.74
C MET A 586 -24.07 -2.20 -9.77
N ASN A 587 -23.59 -2.86 -8.72
CA ASN A 587 -23.54 -4.31 -8.65
C ASN A 587 -24.91 -4.89 -8.31
N TYR A 588 -25.29 -5.94 -9.03
CA TYR A 588 -26.56 -6.64 -8.88
C TYR A 588 -26.38 -8.16 -9.02
N HIS A 589 -27.38 -8.90 -8.54
CA HIS A 589 -27.32 -10.35 -8.58
C HIS A 589 -27.25 -10.84 -10.03
N TRP A 590 -26.44 -11.87 -10.29
CA TRP A 590 -26.15 -12.39 -11.63
C TRP A 590 -27.38 -12.83 -12.43
N SER A 591 -28.54 -13.02 -11.78
CA SER A 591 -29.81 -13.26 -12.47
C SER A 591 -30.35 -12.04 -13.22
N GLY A 592 -29.86 -10.83 -12.95
CA GLY A 592 -30.40 -9.58 -13.54
C GLY A 592 -31.73 -9.12 -12.94
N THR A 593 -32.38 -9.95 -12.13
CA THR A 593 -33.75 -9.74 -11.62
C THR A 593 -33.84 -9.05 -10.27
N ARG A 594 -32.73 -8.89 -9.55
CA ARG A 594 -32.68 -8.26 -8.22
C ARG A 594 -31.32 -7.66 -7.91
N ASP A 595 -31.28 -6.76 -6.94
CA ASP A 595 -30.03 -6.33 -6.31
C ASP A 595 -29.47 -7.40 -5.37
N PHE A 596 -28.20 -7.25 -5.01
CA PHE A 596 -27.62 -8.01 -3.92
C PHE A 596 -28.27 -7.64 -2.57
N THR A 597 -28.44 -8.64 -1.71
CA THR A 597 -28.82 -8.44 -0.32
C THR A 597 -27.69 -7.77 0.45
N ARG A 598 -27.97 -7.22 1.63
CA ARG A 598 -26.93 -6.59 2.47
C ARG A 598 -25.88 -7.61 2.91
N LEU A 599 -26.28 -8.86 3.15
CA LEU A 599 -25.35 -9.95 3.45
C LEU A 599 -24.45 -10.27 2.24
N GLU A 600 -25.02 -10.32 1.03
CA GLU A 600 -24.24 -10.57 -0.19
C GLU A 600 -23.19 -9.47 -0.42
N TYR A 601 -23.55 -8.18 -0.23
CA TYR A 601 -22.56 -7.09 -0.25
C TYR A 601 -21.47 -7.29 0.82
N ALA A 602 -21.83 -7.68 2.04
CA ALA A 602 -20.86 -7.90 3.12
C ALA A 602 -19.89 -9.04 2.79
N LEU A 603 -20.40 -10.15 2.22
CA LEU A 603 -19.61 -11.30 1.78
C LEU A 603 -18.68 -10.96 0.62
N LEU A 604 -19.14 -10.17 -0.36
CA LEU A 604 -18.29 -9.67 -1.43
C LEU A 604 -17.19 -8.76 -0.88
N GLN A 605 -17.45 -8.00 0.18
CA GLN A 605 -16.42 -7.26 0.95
C GLN A 605 -15.61 -8.14 1.91
N THR A 606 -15.80 -9.47 1.87
CA THR A 606 -15.11 -10.50 2.67
C THR A 606 -15.37 -10.48 4.17
N PHE A 607 -16.46 -9.83 4.61
CA PHE A 607 -16.92 -9.98 5.99
C PHE A 607 -17.40 -11.42 6.24
N PRO A 608 -17.10 -12.00 7.41
CA PRO A 608 -17.69 -13.27 7.79
C PRO A 608 -19.19 -13.10 8.08
N THR A 609 -19.98 -14.15 7.87
CA THR A 609 -21.45 -14.14 8.08
C THR A 609 -21.88 -13.78 9.50
N TRP A 610 -21.02 -14.01 10.48
CA TRP A 610 -21.27 -13.69 11.88
C TRP A 610 -20.90 -12.24 12.26
N HIS A 611 -20.31 -11.47 11.34
CA HIS A 611 -20.09 -10.04 11.56
C HIS A 611 -21.44 -9.32 11.53
N ARG A 612 -21.79 -8.67 12.64
CA ARG A 612 -23.08 -7.99 12.78
C ARG A 612 -23.00 -6.62 12.11
N PHE A 613 -24.10 -6.14 11.55
CA PHE A 613 -24.23 -4.74 11.12
C PHE A 613 -25.53 -4.20 11.70
N GLU A 614 -25.46 -3.00 12.28
CA GLU A 614 -26.56 -2.38 12.99
C GLU A 614 -26.89 -0.99 12.44
N GLY A 615 -28.10 -0.54 12.76
CA GLY A 615 -28.58 0.79 12.42
C GLY A 615 -28.90 0.99 10.94
N ALA A 616 -28.94 2.27 10.55
CA ALA A 616 -29.17 2.69 9.17
C ALA A 616 -27.86 2.61 8.35
N CYS A 617 -27.99 2.78 7.03
CA CYS A 617 -26.85 2.92 6.13
C CYS A 617 -25.87 1.73 6.12
N VAL A 618 -26.33 0.51 6.42
CA VAL A 618 -25.49 -0.72 6.40
C VAL A 618 -24.71 -0.88 5.09
N LYS A 619 -25.30 -0.54 3.94
CA LYS A 619 -24.59 -0.60 2.65
C LYS A 619 -23.39 0.36 2.60
N ARG A 620 -23.52 1.57 3.16
CA ARG A 620 -22.42 2.55 3.30
C ARG A 620 -21.32 2.02 4.22
N GLN A 621 -21.70 1.43 5.35
CA GLN A 621 -20.77 0.78 6.27
C GLN A 621 -19.93 -0.31 5.58
N ILE A 622 -20.57 -1.14 4.75
CA ILE A 622 -19.89 -2.19 3.97
C ILE A 622 -18.98 -1.59 2.90
N GLY A 623 -19.48 -0.65 2.09
CA GLY A 623 -18.70 -0.07 0.98
C GLY A 623 -17.45 0.69 1.41
N ASN A 624 -17.51 1.36 2.57
CA ASN A 624 -16.36 2.07 3.16
C ASN A 624 -15.29 1.13 3.70
N ALA A 625 -15.62 -0.12 4.04
CA ALA A 625 -14.69 -0.99 4.74
C ALA A 625 -13.49 -1.41 3.87
N PHE A 626 -12.31 -1.46 4.48
CA PHE A 626 -11.19 -2.21 3.92
C PHE A 626 -11.42 -3.72 4.14
N PRO A 627 -11.40 -4.58 3.08
CA PRO A 627 -11.80 -5.98 3.20
C PRO A 627 -11.04 -6.77 4.28
N PRO A 628 -11.74 -7.43 5.23
CA PRO A 628 -11.08 -8.15 6.34
C PRO A 628 -10.06 -9.21 5.90
N VAL A 629 -10.25 -9.87 4.76
CA VAL A 629 -9.30 -10.89 4.26
C VAL A 629 -7.97 -10.27 3.83
N VAL A 630 -7.99 -9.09 3.20
CA VAL A 630 -6.77 -8.37 2.82
C VAL A 630 -6.02 -7.89 4.05
N VAL A 631 -6.75 -7.26 4.98
CA VAL A 631 -6.16 -6.77 6.24
C VAL A 631 -5.56 -7.92 7.02
N ARG A 632 -6.26 -9.06 7.11
CA ARG A 632 -5.72 -10.27 7.73
C ARG A 632 -4.40 -10.70 7.08
N THR A 633 -4.36 -10.80 5.75
CA THR A 633 -3.18 -11.25 5.01
C THR A 633 -2.00 -10.30 5.22
N LEU A 634 -2.26 -9.00 5.13
CA LEU A 634 -1.25 -7.96 5.40
C LEU A 634 -0.71 -8.05 6.83
N TYR A 635 -1.59 -8.21 7.82
CA TYR A 635 -1.19 -8.21 9.22
C TYR A 635 -0.55 -9.53 9.67
N GLU A 636 -0.91 -10.67 9.08
CA GLU A 636 -0.18 -11.93 9.25
C GLU A 636 1.26 -11.77 8.75
N HIS A 637 1.44 -11.18 7.57
CA HIS A 637 2.78 -10.87 7.02
C HIS A 637 3.57 -9.90 7.91
N LEU A 638 2.94 -8.84 8.42
CA LEU A 638 3.61 -7.90 9.33
C LEU A 638 4.00 -8.56 10.66
N VAL A 639 3.18 -9.46 11.20
CA VAL A 639 3.53 -10.23 12.40
C VAL A 639 4.73 -11.12 12.13
N ASP A 640 4.75 -11.84 11.01
CA ASP A 640 5.88 -12.71 10.64
C ASP A 640 7.16 -11.89 10.43
N TRP A 641 7.06 -10.72 9.79
CA TRP A 641 8.17 -9.77 9.65
C TRP A 641 8.70 -9.30 11.01
N LEU A 642 7.82 -8.86 11.92
CA LEU A 642 8.24 -8.37 13.23
C LEU A 642 8.85 -9.48 14.09
N LEU A 643 8.33 -10.72 14.01
CA LEU A 643 8.94 -11.87 14.67
C LEU A 643 10.38 -12.08 14.20
N GLU A 644 10.63 -12.03 12.89
CA GLU A 644 11.97 -12.16 12.32
C GLU A 644 12.89 -11.01 12.77
N GLN A 645 12.40 -9.76 12.76
CA GLN A 645 13.15 -8.60 13.25
C GLN A 645 13.41 -8.62 14.77
N ASP A 646 12.60 -9.36 15.52
CA ASP A 646 12.75 -9.54 16.97
C ASP A 646 13.58 -10.79 17.33
N GLY A 647 14.20 -11.43 16.34
CA GLY A 647 15.08 -12.59 16.55
C GLY A 647 14.37 -13.93 16.73
N PHE A 648 13.06 -13.99 16.42
CA PHE A 648 12.31 -15.25 16.38
C PHE A 648 12.40 -15.86 14.98
N GLY A 649 12.64 -17.17 14.90
CA GLY A 649 12.54 -17.90 13.63
C GLY A 649 11.12 -17.81 13.09
N ARG A 650 10.96 -17.81 11.76
CA ARG A 650 9.63 -17.88 11.13
C ARG A 650 8.91 -19.12 11.64
N ASP A 651 7.67 -18.97 12.09
CA ASP A 651 6.83 -20.12 12.43
C ASP A 651 6.63 -20.94 11.15
N ALA A 652 7.33 -22.06 11.04
CA ALA A 652 7.38 -22.89 9.84
C ALA A 652 5.99 -23.39 9.38
N ARG A 653 4.97 -23.24 10.25
CA ARG A 653 3.57 -23.57 9.97
C ARG A 653 2.79 -22.48 9.21
N ARG A 654 3.30 -21.25 9.13
CA ARG A 654 2.64 -20.11 8.46
C ARG A 654 3.41 -19.54 7.28
N ALA A 655 4.68 -19.92 7.12
CA ALA A 655 5.49 -19.47 5.99
C ALA A 655 4.88 -19.95 4.66
N VAL A 656 4.23 -19.04 3.92
CA VAL A 656 4.24 -19.14 2.46
C VAL A 656 5.69 -18.93 2.07
N PRO A 657 6.31 -19.81 1.26
CA PRO A 657 7.71 -19.66 0.91
C PRO A 657 7.94 -18.31 0.23
N LEU A 658 8.59 -17.38 0.91
CA LEU A 658 9.17 -16.16 0.31
C LEU A 658 10.23 -16.49 -0.75
N ASP A 659 10.67 -17.75 -0.80
CA ASP A 659 11.56 -18.32 -1.81
C ASP A 659 10.89 -18.63 -3.16
N SER A 660 9.56 -18.47 -3.31
CA SER A 660 8.88 -18.81 -4.58
C SER A 660 9.13 -17.81 -5.72
N VAL A 661 9.80 -16.69 -5.46
CA VAL A 661 10.27 -15.76 -6.50
C VAL A 661 11.76 -15.97 -6.84
N ALA A 662 12.54 -16.67 -6.00
CA ALA A 662 14.00 -16.82 -6.18
C ALA A 662 14.50 -18.27 -6.31
N ARG A 663 13.67 -19.30 -6.10
CA ARG A 663 14.05 -20.71 -6.30
C ARG A 663 13.29 -21.36 -7.45
N VAL A 664 13.49 -20.83 -8.64
CA VAL A 664 13.45 -21.67 -9.84
C VAL A 664 14.90 -22.05 -10.14
N HIS A 665 15.19 -23.35 -10.24
CA HIS A 665 16.48 -23.95 -10.63
C HIS A 665 17.52 -24.22 -9.53
N LYS A 666 17.23 -25.15 -8.62
CA LYS A 666 18.28 -26.12 -8.25
C LYS A 666 18.28 -27.23 -9.29
N ARG A 667 19.28 -27.23 -10.17
CA ARG A 667 19.62 -28.34 -11.07
C ARG A 667 19.72 -29.63 -10.25
N THR A 668 18.77 -30.54 -10.43
CA THR A 668 19.00 -31.96 -10.19
C THR A 668 20.14 -32.40 -11.10
N ARG A 669 21.28 -32.77 -10.52
CA ARG A 669 22.37 -33.45 -11.22
C ARG A 669 21.81 -34.76 -11.78
N VAL A 670 21.63 -34.82 -13.09
CA VAL A 670 21.44 -36.08 -13.83
C VAL A 670 22.84 -36.68 -14.05
N PRO A 671 23.09 -37.95 -13.71
CA PRO A 671 24.37 -38.60 -13.99
C PRO A 671 24.55 -38.83 -15.50
N PRO A 672 25.79 -38.89 -16.02
CA PRO A 672 26.03 -38.99 -17.45
C PRO A 672 25.59 -40.35 -17.99
N ALA A 673 24.92 -40.33 -19.15
CA ALA A 673 24.49 -41.52 -19.87
C ALA A 673 25.67 -42.21 -20.58
N SER A 674 25.73 -43.54 -20.47
CA SER A 674 26.53 -44.42 -21.34
C SER A 674 25.77 -44.76 -22.64
N PRO A 675 26.46 -45.20 -23.72
CA PRO A 675 25.97 -45.05 -25.08
C PRO A 675 25.03 -46.18 -25.55
N ALA A 676 24.34 -45.84 -26.64
CA ALA A 676 23.24 -46.49 -27.33
C ALA A 676 23.30 -48.01 -27.57
N LEU A 677 22.11 -48.63 -27.57
CA LEU A 677 21.76 -49.85 -28.31
C LEU A 677 20.32 -49.77 -28.85
N ALA A 678 20.12 -50.35 -30.04
CA ALA A 678 19.10 -50.09 -31.05
C ALA A 678 17.63 -50.48 -30.70
N PRO A 679 16.62 -49.99 -31.47
CA PRO A 679 15.21 -50.16 -31.16
C PRO A 679 14.58 -51.39 -31.85
N HIS A 680 13.70 -52.09 -31.13
CA HIS A 680 12.74 -53.02 -31.70
C HIS A 680 11.31 -52.47 -31.63
N ARG A 681 10.55 -52.88 -32.65
CA ARG A 681 9.21 -52.47 -33.10
C ARG A 681 8.09 -52.67 -32.08
N LEU A 682 7.03 -51.85 -32.23
CA LEU A 682 5.58 -52.16 -32.39
C LEU A 682 4.80 -50.82 -32.22
N SER A 683 3.72 -50.47 -32.90
CA SER A 683 2.89 -51.08 -33.96
C SER A 683 2.01 -49.98 -34.61
N GLU A 684 1.40 -50.31 -35.76
CA GLU A 684 0.68 -49.47 -36.73
C GLU A 684 -0.55 -48.67 -36.25
N SER A 685 -0.95 -48.73 -34.98
CA SER A 685 -2.17 -48.08 -34.49
C SER A 685 -2.08 -46.54 -34.46
N VAL A 686 -0.86 -45.99 -34.36
CA VAL A 686 -0.63 -44.53 -34.27
C VAL A 686 -0.64 -43.84 -35.66
N ARG A 687 -0.47 -44.60 -36.75
CA ARG A 687 -0.44 -44.03 -38.11
C ARG A 687 -1.81 -43.89 -38.76
N LEU A 688 -2.82 -44.60 -38.27
CA LEU A 688 -4.20 -44.50 -38.79
C LEU A 688 -4.99 -43.35 -38.15
N LEU A 689 -4.74 -43.03 -36.87
CA LEU A 689 -5.42 -41.93 -36.17
C LEU A 689 -5.01 -40.54 -36.66
N ASN A 690 -3.75 -40.36 -37.08
CA ASN A 690 -3.26 -39.06 -37.55
C ASN A 690 -3.60 -38.75 -39.01
N ARG A 691 -4.22 -39.69 -39.75
CA ARG A 691 -4.60 -39.51 -41.16
C ARG A 691 -6.09 -39.16 -41.33
N ALA A 692 -6.91 -39.41 -40.32
CA ALA A 692 -8.33 -39.06 -40.31
C ALA A 692 -8.62 -37.64 -39.78
N ALA A 693 -7.72 -37.03 -39.01
CA ALA A 693 -7.91 -35.70 -38.42
C ALA A 693 -7.42 -34.52 -39.29
N LYS A 694 -7.12 -34.75 -40.57
CA LYS A 694 -6.50 -33.74 -41.46
C LYS A 694 -7.17 -33.61 -42.84
N MET A 695 -8.38 -34.13 -42.98
CA MET A 695 -9.22 -33.97 -44.16
C MET A 695 -10.66 -33.78 -43.68
N GLU A 696 -10.99 -32.59 -43.17
CA GLU A 696 -12.33 -31.98 -43.20
C GLU A 696 -12.22 -30.60 -42.54
N GLU A 697 -12.74 -29.58 -43.24
CA GLU A 697 -12.74 -28.13 -42.95
C GLU A 697 -11.57 -27.28 -43.52
N ASP A 698 -11.45 -27.33 -44.84
CA ASP A 698 -11.34 -26.15 -45.72
C ASP A 698 -12.43 -26.31 -46.82
N GLY A 699 -13.28 -25.30 -47.04
CA GLY A 699 -13.94 -25.08 -48.35
C GLY A 699 -15.48 -25.14 -48.43
N ASP A 700 -16.05 -23.94 -48.57
CA ASP A 700 -17.41 -23.50 -48.88
C ASP A 700 -18.25 -24.21 -49.99
N ASP A 701 -19.56 -24.03 -49.80
CA ASP A 701 -20.64 -23.63 -50.73
C ASP A 701 -21.62 -24.60 -51.43
N HIS A 702 -22.90 -24.21 -51.25
CA HIS A 702 -24.10 -24.38 -52.09
C HIS A 702 -24.93 -25.70 -52.15
N SER A 703 -26.18 -25.51 -51.67
CA SER A 703 -27.47 -25.82 -52.33
C SER A 703 -28.30 -27.06 -51.92
N MET A 704 -29.53 -26.71 -51.49
CA MET A 704 -30.84 -27.30 -51.83
C MET A 704 -31.22 -28.73 -51.41
N ALA A 705 -32.29 -28.73 -50.61
CA ALA A 705 -33.54 -29.48 -50.77
C ALA A 705 -33.69 -30.87 -50.13
N ASP A 706 -34.78 -30.91 -49.35
CA ASP A 706 -35.73 -32.01 -49.15
C ASP A 706 -35.23 -33.28 -48.44
N SER A 707 -35.98 -33.99 -47.60
CA SER A 707 -37.26 -33.87 -46.90
C SER A 707 -37.42 -35.25 -46.21
N VAL A 708 -38.46 -35.43 -45.38
CA VAL A 708 -39.04 -36.75 -45.03
C VAL A 708 -38.36 -37.54 -43.88
N THR A 709 -38.79 -37.18 -42.67
CA THR A 709 -39.57 -37.99 -41.70
C THR A 709 -39.16 -39.40 -41.23
N MET A 710 -39.31 -39.54 -39.90
CA MET A 710 -40.03 -40.59 -39.14
C MET A 710 -39.33 -41.88 -38.71
N GLY A 711 -39.56 -42.20 -37.44
CA GLY A 711 -39.60 -43.55 -36.87
C GLY A 711 -38.30 -43.97 -36.20
N GLY A 712 -38.17 -44.14 -34.88
CA GLY A 712 -39.16 -44.57 -33.91
C GLY A 712 -38.98 -46.05 -33.56
N SER A 713 -38.53 -46.27 -32.32
CA SER A 713 -38.89 -47.41 -31.45
C SER A 713 -38.08 -48.72 -31.45
N SER A 714 -37.58 -49.01 -30.24
CA SER A 714 -37.46 -50.32 -29.55
C SER A 714 -36.26 -51.21 -29.94
N ARG A 715 -35.64 -52.00 -29.05
CA ARG A 715 -36.13 -52.65 -27.82
C ARG A 715 -34.95 -53.33 -27.07
N ALA A 716 -35.15 -53.55 -25.77
CA ALA A 716 -34.78 -54.76 -24.97
C ALA A 716 -33.30 -55.06 -24.64
N GLN A 717 -32.90 -55.03 -23.36
CA GLN A 717 -32.93 -56.14 -22.34
C GLN A 717 -31.67 -57.03 -22.41
N SER A 718 -30.72 -56.97 -21.46
CA SER A 718 -30.68 -57.51 -20.08
C SER A 718 -29.93 -58.86 -19.99
N LEU A 719 -28.97 -58.99 -19.05
CA LEU A 719 -28.48 -60.21 -18.33
C LEU A 719 -27.28 -59.75 -17.46
N VAL A 720 -27.32 -59.62 -16.12
CA VAL A 720 -27.45 -60.59 -14.99
C VAL A 720 -26.11 -61.15 -14.48
N ASN A 721 -25.77 -60.74 -13.22
CA ASN A 721 -25.14 -61.46 -12.09
C ASN A 721 -23.73 -62.10 -12.27
N MET A 722 -22.86 -62.24 -11.26
CA MET A 722 -22.89 -62.09 -9.79
C MET A 722 -21.45 -62.19 -9.22
N ARG A 723 -21.23 -61.62 -8.02
CA ARG A 723 -20.33 -62.08 -6.91
C ARG A 723 -18.80 -62.02 -7.11
N SER A 724 -17.94 -61.78 -6.11
CA SER A 724 -18.01 -61.44 -4.67
C SER A 724 -16.57 -61.38 -4.11
N GLY A 725 -16.33 -60.60 -3.04
CA GLY A 725 -15.16 -60.75 -2.12
C GLY A 725 -14.54 -59.41 -1.68
N SER A 726 -15.03 -58.79 -0.59
CA SER A 726 -14.41 -58.71 0.76
C SER A 726 -13.19 -57.75 0.84
N VAL A 727 -13.33 -56.50 1.28
CA VAL A 727 -13.45 -55.94 2.67
C VAL A 727 -12.17 -56.10 3.51
N GLU A 728 -11.54 -54.97 3.85
CA GLU A 728 -10.95 -54.72 5.17
C GLU A 728 -11.11 -53.23 5.55
N MET A 729 -11.80 -53.01 6.67
CA MET A 729 -11.99 -51.75 7.39
C MET A 729 -11.38 -51.95 8.77
N ILE A 730 -10.51 -51.03 9.19
CA ILE A 730 -9.97 -50.89 10.54
C ILE A 730 -10.38 -49.48 10.97
N GLY A 731 -11.04 -49.18 12.09
CA GLY A 731 -11.37 -49.91 13.30
C GLY A 731 -11.44 -48.83 14.39
N ALA A 732 -12.66 -48.45 14.80
CA ALA A 732 -12.90 -47.50 15.88
C ALA A 732 -12.90 -48.22 17.24
N THR A 733 -12.52 -47.52 18.31
CA THR A 733 -12.68 -47.97 19.70
C THR A 733 -13.30 -46.84 20.54
N PRO A 734 -14.28 -47.12 21.43
CA PRO A 734 -15.01 -46.08 22.19
C PRO A 734 -14.75 -46.10 23.71
N MET A 735 -15.23 -45.01 24.35
CA MET A 735 -15.60 -44.79 25.77
C MET A 735 -14.53 -44.84 26.89
N VAL A 736 -14.43 -43.74 27.66
CA VAL A 736 -14.71 -43.71 29.11
C VAL A 736 -15.38 -42.38 29.46
N VAL A 737 -16.44 -42.46 30.25
CA VAL A 737 -17.22 -41.39 30.88
C VAL A 737 -16.81 -41.37 32.35
N ASP A 738 -16.58 -40.20 32.94
CA ASP A 738 -16.65 -40.00 34.40
C ASP A 738 -17.46 -38.74 34.67
N GLU A 739 -18.54 -38.93 35.44
CA GLU A 739 -19.44 -37.94 36.04
C GLU A 739 -18.99 -37.60 37.48
N GLU A 740 -19.69 -36.62 38.07
CA GLU A 740 -19.73 -36.17 39.49
C GLU A 740 -18.68 -35.09 39.89
N ASP A 741 -19.02 -33.95 40.53
CA ASP A 741 -20.30 -33.39 40.99
C ASP A 741 -20.11 -31.91 41.44
N PRO A 742 -21.18 -31.17 41.83
CA PRO A 742 -21.32 -29.72 41.68
C PRO A 742 -21.01 -28.89 42.93
N ILE A 743 -20.81 -27.58 42.77
CA ILE A 743 -20.94 -26.62 43.87
C ILE A 743 -21.87 -25.47 43.48
N HIS A 744 -22.96 -25.40 44.23
CA HIS A 744 -23.92 -24.31 44.34
C HIS A 744 -23.27 -22.96 44.67
N LEU A 745 -23.72 -21.90 44.01
CA LEU A 745 -23.77 -20.57 44.62
C LEU A 745 -25.13 -19.93 44.30
N GLY A 746 -25.91 -19.72 45.37
CA GLY A 746 -27.15 -18.95 45.35
C GLY A 746 -26.90 -17.44 45.27
N PRO A 747 -27.97 -16.63 45.14
CA PRO A 747 -27.86 -15.19 44.95
C PRO A 747 -27.69 -14.48 46.30
N ILE A 748 -26.87 -13.41 46.33
CA ILE A 748 -26.87 -12.44 47.42
C ILE A 748 -27.10 -11.06 46.80
N ASP A 749 -28.16 -10.44 47.29
CA ASP A 749 -28.55 -9.06 47.08
C ASP A 749 -28.15 -8.23 48.33
N LEU A 750 -28.13 -6.92 48.14
CA LEU A 750 -28.24 -5.83 49.12
C LEU A 750 -26.98 -5.11 49.66
N THR A 751 -26.99 -3.82 49.30
CA THR A 751 -26.81 -2.62 50.16
C THR A 751 -25.44 -1.99 50.38
N ALA A 752 -25.30 -0.80 49.78
CA ALA A 752 -25.01 0.50 50.39
C ALA A 752 -24.15 0.53 51.67
N GLY A 753 -23.04 1.27 51.57
CA GLY A 753 -22.29 1.81 52.70
C GLY A 753 -21.39 2.95 52.21
N GLU A 754 -21.83 4.19 52.44
CA GLU A 754 -20.98 5.37 52.51
C GLU A 754 -19.95 5.21 53.65
N VAL A 755 -18.81 5.91 53.56
CA VAL A 755 -18.27 6.82 54.61
C VAL A 755 -16.80 7.21 54.31
N GLU A 756 -16.64 8.54 54.14
CA GLU A 756 -15.59 9.48 54.58
C GLU A 756 -14.09 9.37 54.22
N LEU A 757 -13.69 10.35 53.41
CA LEU A 757 -12.70 11.41 53.67
C LEU A 757 -11.77 11.27 54.90
N GLY A 758 -10.47 11.25 54.63
CA GLY A 758 -9.40 11.55 55.60
C GLY A 758 -8.27 12.34 54.92
N THR A 759 -8.12 13.58 55.35
CA THR A 759 -7.17 14.60 54.91
C THR A 759 -5.77 14.45 55.51
N ALA A 760 -4.82 15.09 54.82
CA ALA A 760 -3.53 15.62 55.28
C ALA A 760 -2.33 14.66 55.35
N TRP A 761 -1.22 15.02 54.70
CA TRP A 761 -0.10 15.80 55.27
C TRP A 761 1.06 15.86 54.23
N GLU A 762 1.32 17.06 53.71
CA GLU A 762 2.66 17.50 53.25
C GLU A 762 3.54 17.79 54.50
N PRO A 763 4.90 17.88 54.45
CA PRO A 763 5.62 18.74 53.49
C PRO A 763 7.04 18.32 53.03
N MET A 764 7.46 18.97 51.93
CA MET A 764 8.77 19.53 51.53
C MET A 764 10.12 18.89 51.97
N LEU A 765 11.02 18.75 50.98
CA LEU A 765 12.41 19.30 50.90
C LEU A 765 13.03 18.82 49.56
N LEU A 766 13.18 19.68 48.54
CA LEU A 766 14.41 20.45 48.19
C LEU A 766 15.66 19.59 47.97
N ASP A 767 15.97 19.28 46.71
CA ASP A 767 17.06 19.89 45.91
C ASP A 767 16.81 19.69 44.41
#